data_AF-A0A9J7YX24-F1
#
_entry.id   AF-A0A9J7YX24-F1
#
_cell.length_a   1.000
_cell.length_b   1.000
_cell.length_c   1.000
_cell.angle_alpha   90.00
_cell.angle_beta   90.00
_cell.angle_gamma   90.00
#
_symmetry.space_group_name_H-M   'P 1'
#
loop_
_entity.id
_entity.type
_entity.pdbx_description
1 polymer ?
#
loop_
_entity_poly.entity_id
_entity_poly.type
_entity_poly.pdbx_seq_one_letter_code
_entity_poly.pdbx_strand_id
1 'polypeptide(L)'
;MAEHTVEQGKEEEKEKHISIQRGSALPLLIQCTTCCRNFHCPFCDASIFKPTRRNKLTSHMKIHFKKAVVHGDFTFHRCGLGCRQSFHFHCLYCTATILRKLDFHNHLEVCKGKPLSTSTVHTTGTPSATSTVHTTGTSTVHTTGTSTVHTTGTPSATSTAFTVPSRVRARPVIKQKCPICNTLMNKKNIKKHIDRKHTNQPIQDINARFHLASQCVDKSNGIFTVLKVASGQNSPLHVQNKTWGEQQKVCCESNECQVNMEVAQRSGMLSYQCMHVRSVSFCTSSAEGVSLKEDVLTEMVRAKWFGDEKKNMCLARQQLAVSSSVPLSVETSIGSPQTKKFISVFEPNVSYYSRLGRVIVVYNTKLNTWHCPCSKVRRSCPHKYIAKWHLFQTDRELFRTVFSREESPPQKAHTHSEESNVTEDHPLYPPNDLGLKQMVQYILQNKMIPAVLPDNIRAPSLGQDYPKYLCPEETVCHRCPGVVPLSDPILITKRAKILSNWCIVEEVSTYCKQCPLCGMFYRYQEWKDQLHNFNDHIILDIHLCLILRNLLQAHTAVSRAVEFLQDLTGLKYPPADTVLHAYLHFEALTDHEYKYSCITCGDHPPVVIMDLHKKGVFHLSVSDIQGPAENFDGEVNLEKFWETMSCDMIGRGFVSSGRHNPCAVSPTYHFWAPWIGKATRRSDSVLNTEFEKIHVSKSVSEISEITVTEERLREELYKQKVVVIRKLCKECGLDSNGSRSDLLLRLSNEMKSRQTYDKIFDKIWGASGGWAVIMCPCGIVYSIKCNLQAESPRDFADLLLSWKHMPNVIIYDFARGLATHLNLRASEKLPISPFEGRLAEPIQSNIELAKCGKLKVSLPWLNTKKTEPDLNGHPVTGSSDHYVLYDRFHEANTKDSKDVLRKLTLVPQLAGKVNSQVAEQLFAKMKKNNYFLNMSLPSTHLFQMRNIIHHYNEKKNNKLLERLKKTFGGMMVKNVYGQAVFGNPCFYNEEAGGTDVVMEDSTPAASMVTTGGMVCDIKQLSASRSCWDFQPSDWQSSM
;
A
#
# COMPACT_ATOMS: atom_id res chain seq x y z
N MET A 1 49.70 -78.52 1.34
CA MET A 1 50.63 -77.57 1.98
C MET A 1 50.38 -76.24 1.30
N ALA A 2 49.76 -75.30 2.02
CA ALA A 2 50.38 -74.40 3.01
C ALA A 2 50.83 -73.11 2.27
N GLU A 3 50.14 -71.97 2.44
CA GLU A 3 50.22 -71.02 3.58
C GLU A 3 51.50 -70.14 3.51
N HIS A 4 51.51 -68.86 3.87
CA HIS A 4 50.44 -67.97 4.37
C HIS A 4 50.68 -66.50 3.91
N THR A 5 49.71 -65.64 4.23
CA THR A 5 49.71 -64.15 4.16
C THR A 5 51.01 -63.39 4.42
N VAL A 6 51.17 -62.21 3.78
CA VAL A 6 51.49 -60.93 4.47
C VAL A 6 50.58 -59.81 3.92
N GLU A 7 50.32 -58.80 4.74
CA GLU A 7 49.22 -57.83 4.65
C GLU A 7 49.43 -56.66 3.67
N GLN A 8 48.31 -56.08 3.21
CA GLN A 8 48.28 -54.70 2.70
C GLN A 8 47.94 -53.74 3.84
N GLY A 9 48.75 -52.70 4.04
CA GLY A 9 48.51 -51.68 5.07
C GLY A 9 47.24 -50.88 4.82
N LYS A 10 46.37 -50.77 5.83
CA LYS A 10 45.23 -49.85 5.82
C LYS A 10 45.66 -48.48 6.33
N GLU A 11 45.53 -47.45 5.50
CA GLU A 11 45.44 -46.08 6.03
C GLU A 11 44.13 -45.89 6.80
N GLU A 12 44.17 -45.26 7.97
CA GLU A 12 42.97 -44.96 8.75
C GLU A 12 42.14 -43.84 8.08
N GLU A 13 41.10 -44.22 7.34
CA GLU A 13 40.20 -43.25 6.71
C GLU A 13 39.32 -42.55 7.78
N LYS A 14 39.83 -41.42 8.32
CA LYS A 14 39.14 -40.54 9.29
C LYS A 14 37.65 -40.41 8.99
N GLU A 15 36.83 -40.69 9.99
CA GLU A 15 35.37 -40.75 9.86
C GLU A 15 34.78 -39.42 9.38
N LYS A 16 34.17 -39.44 8.20
CA LYS A 16 33.64 -38.23 7.54
C LYS A 16 32.21 -37.99 7.99
N HIS A 17 31.91 -36.76 8.40
CA HIS A 17 30.55 -36.39 8.76
C HIS A 17 29.57 -36.74 7.63
N ILE A 18 28.48 -37.45 7.95
CA ILE A 18 27.55 -38.08 6.99
C ILE A 18 27.05 -37.17 5.85
N SER A 19 26.97 -35.85 6.09
CA SER A 19 26.62 -34.88 5.04
C SER A 19 27.71 -34.66 3.97
N ILE A 20 28.87 -35.32 4.05
CA ILE A 20 29.94 -35.32 3.05
C ILE A 20 29.94 -36.70 2.39
N GLN A 21 29.76 -36.74 1.07
CA GLN A 21 29.68 -37.98 0.28
C GLN A 21 30.75 -37.98 -0.82
N ARG A 22 31.23 -39.17 -1.22
CA ARG A 22 32.20 -39.32 -2.33
C ARG A 22 31.43 -39.52 -3.64
N GLY A 23 31.84 -38.81 -4.70
CA GLY A 23 31.11 -38.76 -5.97
C GLY A 23 29.72 -38.13 -5.85
N SER A 24 28.80 -38.52 -6.74
CA SER A 24 27.43 -37.99 -6.81
C SER A 24 26.35 -38.97 -6.34
N ALA A 25 26.73 -40.08 -5.70
CA ALA A 25 25.80 -41.07 -5.17
C ALA A 25 25.03 -40.51 -3.96
N LEU A 26 23.78 -40.97 -3.78
CA LEU A 26 23.00 -40.69 -2.57
C LEU A 26 23.13 -41.87 -1.60
N PRO A 27 23.13 -41.63 -0.27
CA PRO A 27 22.96 -42.69 0.72
C PRO A 27 21.70 -43.51 0.42
N LEU A 28 21.78 -44.83 0.59
CA LEU A 28 20.65 -45.73 0.38
C LEU A 28 19.48 -45.35 1.30
N LEU A 29 18.32 -45.08 0.70
CA LEU A 29 17.12 -44.71 1.44
C LEU A 29 16.49 -45.98 2.06
N ILE A 30 16.98 -46.33 3.25
CA ILE A 30 16.50 -47.43 4.08
C ILE A 30 15.24 -46.97 4.85
N GLN A 31 14.29 -47.89 5.05
CA GLN A 31 13.09 -47.67 5.86
C GLN A 31 13.46 -47.85 7.34
N CYS A 32 13.10 -46.92 8.22
CA CYS A 32 13.38 -47.10 9.65
C CYS A 32 12.57 -48.28 10.20
N THR A 33 13.27 -49.23 10.81
CA THR A 33 12.67 -50.39 11.51
C THR A 33 12.52 -50.15 13.00
N THR A 34 13.34 -49.25 13.58
CA THR A 34 13.48 -49.04 15.03
C THR A 34 12.58 -47.95 15.62
N CYS A 35 12.10 -47.01 14.80
CA CYS A 35 11.58 -45.72 15.29
C CYS A 35 10.17 -45.39 14.78
N CYS A 36 9.95 -45.48 13.46
CA CYS A 36 8.64 -45.52 12.83
C CYS A 36 8.83 -46.14 11.44
N ARG A 37 7.84 -46.86 10.90
CA ARG A 37 7.97 -47.62 9.63
C ARG A 37 8.00 -46.74 8.35
N ASN A 38 8.64 -45.57 8.40
CA ASN A 38 8.80 -44.59 7.33
C ASN A 38 10.29 -44.36 6.99
N PHE A 39 10.59 -43.56 5.98
CA PHE A 39 11.95 -43.23 5.57
C PHE A 39 12.40 -41.89 6.19
N HIS A 40 13.64 -41.86 6.70
CA HIS A 40 14.26 -40.69 7.33
C HIS A 40 15.20 -39.95 6.37
N CYS A 41 15.44 -38.66 6.63
CA CYS A 41 16.45 -37.90 5.90
C CYS A 41 17.84 -38.15 6.51
N PRO A 42 18.86 -38.61 5.74
CA PRO A 42 20.22 -38.81 6.28
C PRO A 42 20.96 -37.48 6.57
N PHE A 43 20.36 -36.33 6.28
CA PHE A 43 20.96 -35.00 6.41
C PHE A 43 20.13 -34.00 7.24
N CYS A 44 18.96 -34.40 7.74
CA CYS A 44 18.06 -33.55 8.53
C CYS A 44 17.48 -34.34 9.71
N ASP A 45 17.46 -33.73 10.89
CA ASP A 45 16.74 -34.26 12.04
C ASP A 45 15.21 -34.36 11.78
N ALA A 46 14.53 -35.23 12.52
CA ALA A 46 13.09 -35.47 12.43
C ALA A 46 12.23 -34.22 12.78
N SER A 47 12.73 -33.29 13.59
CA SER A 47 12.08 -31.99 13.82
C SER A 47 12.07 -31.10 12.56
N ILE A 48 13.13 -31.20 11.75
CA ILE A 48 13.37 -30.41 10.54
C ILE A 48 12.72 -31.06 9.31
N PHE A 49 12.76 -32.38 9.19
CA PHE A 49 12.06 -33.15 8.16
C PHE A 49 11.46 -34.43 8.74
N LYS A 50 10.16 -34.38 9.05
CA LYS A 50 9.43 -35.52 9.62
C LYS A 50 9.48 -36.75 8.70
N PRO A 51 9.65 -37.97 9.25
CA PRO A 51 9.73 -39.20 8.47
C PRO A 51 8.52 -39.41 7.55
N THR A 52 8.74 -39.95 6.36
CA THR A 52 7.69 -40.01 5.32
C THR A 52 7.85 -41.17 4.34
N ARG A 53 6.83 -41.40 3.50
CA ARG A 53 6.86 -42.38 2.39
C ARG A 53 7.93 -42.02 1.34
N ARG A 54 8.61 -43.04 0.79
CA ARG A 54 9.79 -42.97 -0.10
C ARG A 54 9.74 -41.82 -1.11
N ASN A 55 8.67 -41.70 -1.91
CA ASN A 55 8.55 -40.70 -2.97
C ASN A 55 8.64 -39.24 -2.49
N LYS A 56 8.15 -38.93 -1.28
CA LYS A 56 8.28 -37.59 -0.67
C LYS A 56 9.71 -37.34 -0.19
N LEU A 57 10.38 -38.35 0.37
CA LEU A 57 11.80 -38.25 0.73
C LEU A 57 12.70 -38.11 -0.49
N THR A 58 12.49 -38.88 -1.56
CA THR A 58 13.24 -38.73 -2.83
C THR A 58 13.11 -37.32 -3.40
N SER A 59 11.91 -36.72 -3.27
CA SER A 59 11.68 -35.33 -3.68
C SER A 59 12.41 -34.31 -2.80
N HIS A 60 12.54 -34.57 -1.50
CA HIS A 60 13.37 -33.79 -0.57
C HIS A 60 14.88 -33.96 -0.81
N MET A 61 15.35 -35.16 -1.14
CA MET A 61 16.75 -35.44 -1.49
C MET A 61 17.20 -34.70 -2.76
N LYS A 62 16.32 -34.53 -3.76
CA LYS A 62 16.58 -33.65 -4.91
C LYS A 62 16.85 -32.18 -4.50
N ILE A 63 16.36 -31.73 -3.34
CA ILE A 63 16.67 -30.40 -2.78
C ILE A 63 18.06 -30.37 -2.13
N HIS A 64 18.45 -31.42 -1.40
CA HIS A 64 19.81 -31.55 -0.84
C HIS A 64 20.86 -31.64 -1.94
N PHE A 65 20.60 -32.37 -3.02
CA PHE A 65 21.47 -32.44 -4.20
C PHE A 65 21.57 -31.08 -4.90
N LYS A 66 20.44 -30.43 -5.22
CA LYS A 66 20.41 -29.08 -5.87
C LYS A 66 21.05 -27.96 -5.03
N LYS A 67 21.23 -28.17 -3.72
CA LYS A 67 21.89 -27.23 -2.79
C LYS A 67 23.32 -27.64 -2.42
N ALA A 68 23.77 -28.84 -2.79
CA ALA A 68 25.09 -29.34 -2.45
C ALA A 68 26.22 -28.49 -3.07
N VAL A 69 27.42 -28.64 -2.51
CA VAL A 69 28.68 -28.15 -3.07
C VAL A 69 29.47 -29.35 -3.54
N VAL A 70 29.97 -29.32 -4.78
CA VAL A 70 30.89 -30.34 -5.30
C VAL A 70 32.27 -29.69 -5.38
N HIS A 71 33.29 -30.37 -4.86
CA HIS A 71 34.69 -29.91 -4.91
C HIS A 71 35.64 -31.11 -4.89
N GLY A 72 36.37 -31.33 -5.98
CA GLY A 72 37.05 -32.60 -6.23
C GLY A 72 36.05 -33.76 -6.19
N ASP A 73 36.46 -34.90 -5.65
CA ASP A 73 35.65 -36.12 -5.57
C ASP A 73 34.57 -36.09 -4.48
N PHE A 74 34.31 -34.93 -3.84
CA PHE A 74 33.43 -34.82 -2.68
C PHE A 74 32.22 -33.92 -2.93
N THR A 75 31.03 -34.44 -2.58
CA THR A 75 29.76 -33.72 -2.55
C THR A 75 29.38 -33.41 -1.10
N PHE A 76 29.40 -32.13 -0.77
CA PHE A 76 29.05 -31.57 0.53
C PHE A 76 27.57 -31.16 0.53
N HIS A 77 26.73 -31.97 1.18
CA HIS A 77 25.34 -31.65 1.46
C HIS A 77 25.22 -30.73 2.67
N ARG A 78 24.14 -29.94 2.71
CA ARG A 78 23.86 -29.05 3.84
C ARG A 78 23.23 -29.86 4.98
N CYS A 79 23.93 -29.92 6.11
CA CYS A 79 23.54 -30.58 7.35
C CYS A 79 22.44 -29.80 8.09
N GLY A 80 21.49 -30.54 8.65
CA GLY A 80 20.49 -30.14 9.64
C GLY A 80 20.27 -31.21 10.70
N LEU A 81 21.31 -31.97 11.08
CA LEU A 81 21.28 -33.05 12.08
C LEU A 81 21.54 -32.53 13.52
N GLY A 82 21.06 -31.35 13.86
CA GLY A 82 21.25 -30.75 15.19
C GLY A 82 22.66 -30.19 15.48
N CYS A 83 23.71 -30.55 14.72
CA CYS A 83 25.11 -30.12 14.92
C CYS A 83 25.31 -28.58 14.98
N ARG A 84 24.32 -27.81 14.52
CA ARG A 84 24.16 -26.37 14.74
C ARG A 84 22.70 -26.00 14.50
N GLN A 85 22.16 -25.05 15.26
CA GLN A 85 20.78 -24.54 15.15
C GLN A 85 20.40 -24.03 13.73
N SER A 86 21.39 -23.62 12.93
CA SER A 86 21.20 -23.21 11.53
C SER A 86 21.85 -24.20 10.57
N PHE A 87 21.13 -24.55 9.49
CA PHE A 87 21.64 -25.38 8.40
C PHE A 87 23.00 -24.93 7.87
N HIS A 88 23.95 -25.85 7.72
CA HIS A 88 25.37 -25.56 7.46
C HIS A 88 26.05 -26.62 6.60
N PHE A 89 27.25 -26.32 6.10
CA PHE A 89 28.18 -27.29 5.50
C PHE A 89 29.32 -27.55 6.49
N HIS A 90 29.84 -28.78 6.52
CA HIS A 90 31.06 -29.14 7.25
C HIS A 90 32.24 -29.12 6.26
N CYS A 91 33.38 -28.57 6.66
CA CYS A 91 34.60 -28.70 5.88
C CYS A 91 35.18 -30.12 6.03
N LEU A 92 35.83 -30.63 4.99
CA LEU A 92 36.62 -31.88 5.07
C LEU A 92 38.00 -31.64 5.68
N TYR A 93 38.52 -30.40 5.59
CA TYR A 93 39.89 -30.04 5.94
C TYR A 93 40.03 -29.35 7.30
N CYS A 94 38.90 -28.93 7.93
CA CYS A 94 38.90 -28.39 9.29
C CYS A 94 37.53 -28.53 9.97
N THR A 95 37.45 -28.22 11.27
CA THR A 95 36.23 -28.30 12.09
C THR A 95 35.18 -27.22 11.80
N ALA A 96 35.41 -26.31 10.85
CA ALA A 96 34.50 -25.19 10.60
C ALA A 96 33.15 -25.63 10.00
N THR A 97 32.05 -25.18 10.63
CA THR A 97 30.70 -25.25 10.06
C THR A 97 30.30 -23.91 9.44
N ILE A 98 29.90 -23.91 8.17
CA ILE A 98 29.68 -22.68 7.39
C ILE A 98 28.25 -22.61 6.85
N LEU A 99 27.58 -21.48 7.11
CA LEU A 99 26.13 -21.35 6.89
C LEU A 99 25.74 -21.10 5.43
N ARG A 100 26.60 -20.44 4.63
CA ARG A 100 26.31 -20.03 3.24
C ARG A 100 27.17 -20.79 2.25
N LYS A 101 26.61 -21.05 1.06
CA LYS A 101 27.31 -21.78 -0.02
C LYS A 101 28.49 -21.00 -0.59
N LEU A 102 28.37 -19.69 -0.79
CA LEU A 102 29.47 -18.85 -1.28
C LEU A 102 30.63 -18.80 -0.29
N ASP A 103 30.33 -18.54 0.99
CA ASP A 103 31.31 -18.54 2.08
C ASP A 103 32.01 -19.90 2.21
N PHE A 104 31.29 -21.01 2.01
CA PHE A 104 31.86 -22.37 2.04
C PHE A 104 32.75 -22.68 0.84
N HIS A 105 32.40 -22.25 -0.37
CA HIS A 105 33.31 -22.33 -1.53
C HIS A 105 34.59 -21.53 -1.27
N ASN A 106 34.48 -20.25 -0.91
CA ASN A 106 35.63 -19.39 -0.61
C ASN A 106 36.51 -19.99 0.50
N HIS A 107 35.90 -20.66 1.48
CA HIS A 107 36.63 -21.39 2.51
C HIS A 107 37.33 -22.63 1.98
N LEU A 108 36.70 -23.47 1.15
CA LEU A 108 37.34 -24.67 0.57
C LEU A 108 38.57 -24.31 -0.28
N GLU A 109 38.49 -23.28 -1.12
CA GLU A 109 39.62 -22.83 -1.96
C GLU A 109 40.85 -22.41 -1.12
N VAL A 110 40.62 -21.84 0.06
CA VAL A 110 41.70 -21.40 0.98
C VAL A 110 42.13 -22.51 1.96
N CYS A 111 41.21 -23.33 2.44
CA CYS A 111 41.45 -24.34 3.47
C CYS A 111 42.12 -25.60 2.92
N LYS A 112 41.92 -25.93 1.64
CA LYS A 112 42.58 -27.07 0.97
C LYS A 112 44.12 -26.99 1.01
N GLY A 113 44.67 -25.77 1.11
CA GLY A 113 46.10 -25.50 1.20
C GLY A 113 46.68 -25.48 2.63
N LYS A 114 45.93 -25.90 3.67
CA LYS A 114 46.41 -25.93 5.06
C LYS A 114 45.94 -27.18 5.81
N PRO A 115 46.84 -28.12 6.15
CA PRO A 115 46.55 -29.16 7.14
C PRO A 115 46.20 -28.53 8.49
N LEU A 116 45.25 -29.12 9.21
CA LEU A 116 44.94 -28.69 10.57
C LEU A 116 45.87 -29.39 11.57
N SER A 117 46.55 -28.62 12.42
CA SER A 117 47.32 -29.15 13.55
C SER A 117 46.40 -29.94 14.48
N THR A 118 46.88 -31.09 14.96
CA THR A 118 46.17 -31.90 15.94
C THR A 118 46.14 -31.25 17.32
N SER A 119 45.03 -31.40 18.04
CA SER A 119 44.93 -31.18 19.48
C SER A 119 43.89 -32.14 20.04
N THR A 120 44.17 -32.65 21.24
CA THR A 120 43.70 -33.95 21.73
C THR A 120 42.21 -33.99 22.06
N VAL A 121 41.57 -35.15 21.84
CA VAL A 121 40.24 -35.46 22.39
C VAL A 121 40.39 -35.86 23.87
N HIS A 122 39.54 -35.31 24.73
CA HIS A 122 39.22 -35.93 26.02
C HIS A 122 37.71 -36.08 26.15
N THR A 123 37.30 -37.21 26.71
CA THR A 123 35.91 -37.71 26.71
C THR A 123 35.38 -37.83 28.14
N THR A 124 34.05 -37.75 28.28
CA THR A 124 33.23 -38.24 29.42
C THR A 124 33.55 -37.74 30.85
N GLY A 125 32.52 -37.22 31.55
CA GLY A 125 32.63 -36.97 33.00
C GLY A 125 31.46 -36.18 33.61
N THR A 126 30.54 -36.90 34.26
CA THR A 126 29.57 -36.41 35.27
C THR A 126 29.62 -37.50 36.36
N PRO A 127 29.60 -37.23 37.69
CA PRO A 127 28.79 -36.20 38.35
C PRO A 127 29.39 -35.52 39.63
N SER A 128 28.53 -34.77 40.33
CA SER A 128 28.46 -34.60 41.80
C SER A 128 29.52 -33.80 42.60
N ALA A 129 29.07 -32.61 43.03
CA ALA A 129 28.70 -32.30 44.43
C ALA A 129 29.66 -31.58 45.42
N THR A 130 29.01 -30.71 46.21
CA THR A 130 29.32 -30.22 47.58
C THR A 130 30.40 -29.14 47.82
N SER A 131 29.99 -28.12 48.59
CA SER A 131 30.73 -27.48 49.71
C SER A 131 31.94 -26.56 49.43
N THR A 132 32.12 -25.39 50.08
CA THR A 132 31.22 -24.56 50.93
C THR A 132 31.78 -23.12 51.11
N VAL A 133 30.99 -22.24 51.79
CA VAL A 133 31.44 -21.11 52.65
C VAL A 133 32.02 -19.83 51.98
N HIS A 134 31.24 -18.73 52.12
CA HIS A 134 31.53 -17.33 52.58
C HIS A 134 32.93 -16.64 52.34
N THR A 135 33.13 -15.31 52.48
CA THR A 135 32.38 -14.25 53.20
C THR A 135 32.69 -12.81 52.70
N THR A 136 31.68 -11.91 52.70
CA THR A 136 31.69 -10.44 52.97
C THR A 136 32.69 -9.43 52.34
N GLY A 137 32.21 -8.18 52.18
CA GLY A 137 32.94 -6.95 51.82
C GLY A 137 32.36 -6.32 50.55
N THR A 138 31.63 -5.19 50.52
CA THR A 138 31.48 -4.05 51.44
C THR A 138 32.81 -3.29 51.70
N SER A 139 32.93 -1.97 51.51
CA SER A 139 31.91 -0.92 51.25
C SER A 139 32.48 0.32 50.51
N THR A 140 31.58 1.18 50.00
CA THR A 140 31.61 2.67 49.85
C THR A 140 32.94 3.45 49.98
N VAL A 141 33.22 4.53 49.22
CA VAL A 141 32.67 5.91 49.42
C VAL A 141 32.96 6.85 48.21
N HIS A 142 32.22 7.97 48.17
CA HIS A 142 32.26 9.24 47.40
C HIS A 142 33.69 9.87 47.13
N THR A 143 33.91 11.03 46.46
CA THR A 143 33.08 12.25 46.22
C THR A 143 33.63 13.18 45.09
N THR A 144 32.72 13.89 44.38
CA THR A 144 32.77 15.27 43.79
C THR A 144 34.05 15.98 43.26
N GLY A 145 33.86 16.78 42.19
CA GLY A 145 34.75 17.86 41.71
C GLY A 145 34.89 17.86 40.18
N THR A 146 34.41 18.78 39.31
CA THR A 146 33.73 20.10 39.32
C THR A 146 34.55 21.20 38.60
N SER A 147 34.14 21.53 37.37
CA SER A 147 34.30 22.81 36.64
C SER A 147 35.56 23.22 35.83
N THR A 148 35.26 23.82 34.65
CA THR A 148 35.97 24.89 33.88
C THR A 148 37.42 24.68 33.40
N VAL A 149 37.73 24.45 32.10
CA VAL A 149 37.66 25.32 30.88
C VAL A 149 38.84 26.32 30.74
N HIS A 150 39.78 26.09 29.78
CA HIS A 150 40.09 27.04 28.68
C HIS A 150 41.14 26.56 27.61
N THR A 151 40.83 26.91 26.35
CA THR A 151 41.65 27.17 25.11
C THR A 151 43.14 26.77 24.90
N THR A 152 43.36 26.02 23.82
CA THR A 152 44.39 26.15 22.74
C THR A 152 45.91 26.20 23.00
N GLY A 153 46.66 25.33 22.28
CA GLY A 153 48.09 25.51 21.98
C GLY A 153 48.66 24.37 21.10
N THR A 154 49.51 24.67 20.11
CA THR A 154 50.23 23.67 19.29
C THR A 154 51.62 24.21 18.93
N PRO A 155 52.68 23.40 19.05
CA PRO A 155 53.65 23.26 17.96
C PRO A 155 54.02 21.79 17.68
N SER A 156 55.14 21.53 16.97
CA SER A 156 55.30 20.35 16.09
C SER A 156 56.67 19.63 16.18
N ALA A 157 56.66 18.32 15.86
CA ALA A 157 57.80 17.44 15.50
C ALA A 157 58.83 17.12 16.62
N THR A 158 59.66 16.06 16.58
CA THR A 158 60.19 15.27 15.42
C THR A 158 60.64 13.84 15.79
N SER A 159 60.58 12.88 14.84
CA SER A 159 61.38 11.60 14.77
C SER A 159 61.14 10.48 15.83
N THR A 160 61.53 9.21 15.58
CA THR A 160 60.93 8.18 14.68
C THR A 160 61.41 6.77 15.04
N ALA A 161 60.56 5.75 14.90
CA ALA A 161 60.94 4.33 14.71
C ALA A 161 59.76 3.54 14.07
N PHE A 162 60.04 2.47 13.33
CA PHE A 162 59.03 1.74 12.54
C PHE A 162 58.73 0.32 13.05
N THR A 163 57.49 -0.15 12.84
CA THR A 163 57.16 -1.59 12.76
C THR A 163 55.93 -1.78 11.87
N VAL A 164 55.93 -2.77 10.98
CA VAL A 164 54.93 -2.90 9.90
C VAL A 164 53.82 -3.91 10.25
N PRO A 165 52.52 -3.56 10.13
CA PRO A 165 51.41 -4.47 10.37
C PRO A 165 50.79 -5.02 9.07
N SER A 166 50.15 -6.19 9.15
CA SER A 166 49.21 -6.67 8.12
C SER A 166 47.81 -6.90 8.72
N ARG A 167 46.78 -6.28 8.11
CA ARG A 167 45.36 -6.46 8.46
C ARG A 167 44.47 -6.38 7.23
N VAL A 168 43.71 -7.43 6.94
CA VAL A 168 42.58 -7.35 5.98
C VAL A 168 41.39 -6.68 6.66
N ARG A 169 41.25 -5.36 6.50
CA ARG A 169 40.13 -4.58 7.07
C ARG A 169 38.88 -4.64 6.19
N ALA A 170 37.84 -5.33 6.65
CA ALA A 170 36.47 -5.06 6.19
C ALA A 170 36.08 -3.62 6.62
N ARG A 171 35.77 -2.73 5.66
CA ARG A 171 35.40 -1.34 5.97
C ARG A 171 33.94 -1.27 6.48
N PRO A 172 33.66 -0.73 7.67
CA PRO A 172 32.29 -0.54 8.14
C PRO A 172 31.54 0.45 7.25
N VAL A 173 30.26 0.16 6.98
CA VAL A 173 29.40 1.04 6.17
C VAL A 173 28.86 2.16 7.05
N ILE A 174 29.69 3.19 7.27
CA ILE A 174 29.33 4.40 8.02
C ILE A 174 28.07 5.01 7.40
N LYS A 175 26.98 5.03 8.18
CA LYS A 175 25.77 5.79 7.90
C LYS A 175 25.83 7.12 8.65
N GLN A 176 25.33 8.18 8.03
CA GLN A 176 25.26 9.53 8.59
C GLN A 176 24.00 10.21 8.02
N LYS A 177 23.39 11.12 8.77
CA LYS A 177 22.21 11.87 8.30
C LYS A 177 22.66 12.94 7.29
N CYS A 178 21.83 13.26 6.29
CA CYS A 178 22.05 14.46 5.49
C CYS A 178 21.84 15.70 6.38
N PRO A 179 22.75 16.71 6.38
CA PRO A 179 22.60 17.89 7.21
C PRO A 179 21.41 18.79 6.84
N ILE A 180 20.80 18.61 5.66
CA ILE A 180 19.75 19.52 5.13
C ILE A 180 18.34 18.94 5.26
N CYS A 181 18.14 17.61 5.10
CA CYS A 181 16.82 16.97 5.25
C CYS A 181 16.85 15.72 6.14
N ASN A 182 17.82 15.64 7.06
CA ASN A 182 18.01 14.65 8.12
C ASN A 182 17.97 13.15 7.71
N THR A 183 17.92 12.85 6.41
CA THR A 183 17.71 11.50 5.88
C THR A 183 18.97 10.64 6.07
N LEU A 184 18.83 9.50 6.73
CA LEU A 184 19.95 8.61 7.06
C LEU A 184 20.42 7.82 5.83
N MET A 185 21.71 7.91 5.49
CA MET A 185 22.30 7.15 4.38
C MET A 185 23.81 6.91 4.55
N ASN A 186 24.38 6.03 3.72
CA ASN A 186 25.82 5.76 3.73
C ASN A 186 26.60 7.06 3.45
N LYS A 187 27.66 7.37 4.21
CA LYS A 187 28.45 8.61 4.12
C LYS A 187 28.90 8.92 2.68
N LYS A 188 29.34 7.90 1.94
CA LYS A 188 29.73 7.98 0.51
C LYS A 188 28.61 8.40 -0.46
N ASN A 189 27.35 8.40 -0.02
CA ASN A 189 26.18 8.83 -0.80
C ASN A 189 25.70 10.23 -0.42
N ILE A 190 26.14 10.82 0.71
CA ILE A 190 25.59 12.08 1.23
C ILE A 190 25.83 13.24 0.26
N LYS A 191 27.05 13.40 -0.26
CA LYS A 191 27.35 14.41 -1.29
C LYS A 191 26.40 14.25 -2.48
N LYS A 192 26.36 13.05 -3.09
CA LYS A 192 25.43 12.69 -4.19
C LYS A 192 23.93 12.84 -3.88
N HIS A 193 23.53 12.98 -2.62
CA HIS A 193 22.15 13.28 -2.24
C HIS A 193 21.94 14.79 -2.12
N ILE A 194 22.87 15.52 -1.52
CA ILE A 194 22.91 16.99 -1.53
C ILE A 194 22.89 17.48 -2.98
N ASP A 195 23.80 16.99 -3.83
CA ASP A 195 23.92 17.26 -5.27
C ASP A 195 22.62 17.00 -6.06
N ARG A 196 21.67 16.20 -5.53
CA ARG A 196 20.44 15.76 -6.22
C ARG A 196 19.13 16.23 -5.58
N LYS A 197 19.18 16.87 -4.42
CA LYS A 197 17.99 17.30 -3.67
C LYS A 197 18.05 18.73 -3.16
N HIS A 198 19.25 19.16 -2.75
CA HIS A 198 19.47 20.41 -2.03
C HIS A 198 20.34 21.39 -2.81
N THR A 199 21.15 20.90 -3.75
CA THR A 199 21.72 21.73 -4.81
C THR A 199 20.60 22.12 -5.77
N ASN A 200 19.95 23.24 -5.48
CA ASN A 200 19.16 23.97 -6.47
C ASN A 200 20.15 24.56 -7.48
N GLN A 201 20.45 23.82 -8.56
CA GLN A 201 20.78 24.51 -9.80
C GLN A 201 19.55 25.34 -10.17
N PRO A 202 19.68 26.65 -10.45
CA PRO A 202 18.61 27.40 -11.09
C PRO A 202 18.15 26.66 -12.35
N ILE A 203 16.87 26.72 -12.67
CA ILE A 203 16.39 26.23 -13.97
C ILE A 203 16.87 27.24 -15.02
N GLN A 204 18.12 27.09 -15.46
CA GLN A 204 18.65 27.82 -16.61
C GLN A 204 17.76 27.52 -17.81
N ASP A 205 17.30 28.57 -18.46
CA ASP A 205 16.26 28.46 -19.48
C ASP A 205 16.77 27.62 -20.67
N ILE A 206 15.99 26.62 -21.09
CA ILE A 206 16.44 25.64 -22.07
C ILE A 206 16.72 26.31 -23.42
N ASN A 207 17.99 26.28 -23.84
CA ASN A 207 18.53 26.95 -25.02
C ASN A 207 19.69 26.16 -25.66
N ALA A 208 20.23 26.66 -26.78
CA ALA A 208 21.27 25.98 -27.55
C ALA A 208 22.55 25.64 -26.74
N ARG A 209 22.92 26.44 -25.73
CA ARG A 209 24.07 26.15 -24.84
C ARG A 209 23.68 25.31 -23.62
N PHE A 210 22.41 25.34 -23.22
CA PHE A 210 21.90 24.69 -22.00
C PHE A 210 20.63 23.88 -22.30
N HIS A 211 20.80 22.66 -22.82
CA HIS A 211 19.70 21.72 -23.06
C HIS A 211 20.08 20.31 -22.61
N LEU A 212 19.09 19.43 -22.46
CA LEU A 212 19.30 18.03 -22.12
C LEU A 212 19.70 17.25 -23.36
N ALA A 213 20.85 16.57 -23.32
CA ALA A 213 21.32 15.77 -24.47
C ALA A 213 20.25 14.78 -24.94
N SER A 214 20.01 14.81 -26.25
CA SER A 214 18.91 14.13 -26.94
C SER A 214 19.39 13.47 -28.22
N GLN A 215 18.67 12.45 -28.67
CA GLN A 215 18.96 11.73 -29.90
C GLN A 215 17.66 11.25 -30.56
N CYS A 216 17.48 11.50 -31.87
CA CYS A 216 16.34 10.99 -32.61
C CYS A 216 16.44 9.45 -32.74
N VAL A 217 15.36 8.73 -32.45
CA VAL A 217 15.32 7.25 -32.51
C VAL A 217 14.18 6.69 -33.37
N ASP A 218 13.25 7.54 -33.82
CA ASP A 218 12.22 7.26 -34.83
C ASP A 218 11.83 8.60 -35.48
N LYS A 219 12.23 8.79 -36.75
CA LYS A 219 11.97 10.03 -37.51
C LYS A 219 10.50 10.14 -37.94
N SER A 220 9.89 9.04 -38.37
CA SER A 220 8.50 8.95 -38.86
C SER A 220 7.48 9.47 -37.84
N ASN A 221 7.72 9.17 -36.55
CA ASN A 221 6.87 9.58 -35.43
C ASN A 221 7.41 10.76 -34.62
N GLY A 222 8.58 11.30 -34.96
CA GLY A 222 9.23 12.37 -34.20
C GLY A 222 9.57 11.97 -32.76
N ILE A 223 10.09 10.75 -32.54
CA ILE A 223 10.42 10.24 -31.21
C ILE A 223 11.94 10.31 -30.98
N PHE A 224 12.29 10.91 -29.85
CA PHE A 224 13.64 11.15 -29.39
C PHE A 224 13.85 10.44 -28.05
N THR A 225 15.07 9.97 -27.79
CA THR A 225 15.55 9.74 -26.43
C THR A 225 16.09 11.06 -25.89
N VAL A 226 15.84 11.37 -24.61
CA VAL A 226 16.34 12.58 -23.93
C VAL A 226 16.81 12.21 -22.52
N LEU A 227 17.96 12.74 -22.09
CA LEU A 227 18.45 12.54 -20.72
C LEU A 227 17.49 13.16 -19.69
N LYS A 228 17.30 12.49 -18.55
CA LYS A 228 16.33 12.94 -17.52
C LYS A 228 16.74 14.20 -16.77
N VAL A 229 18.03 14.47 -16.64
CA VAL A 229 18.63 15.66 -15.99
C VAL A 229 19.98 15.96 -16.68
N ALA A 230 20.49 17.19 -16.54
CA ALA A 230 21.75 17.59 -17.18
C ALA A 230 22.98 16.88 -16.58
N SER A 231 23.05 16.76 -15.26
CA SER A 231 24.20 16.19 -14.54
C SER A 231 23.81 14.94 -13.73
N GLY A 232 24.56 13.83 -13.88
CA GLY A 232 24.33 12.63 -13.07
C GLY A 232 24.61 11.27 -13.72
N GLN A 233 24.13 10.21 -13.04
CA GLN A 233 24.06 8.85 -13.60
C GLN A 233 22.67 8.68 -14.23
N ASN A 234 22.61 8.88 -15.55
CA ASN A 234 21.37 9.20 -16.22
C ASN A 234 20.93 8.06 -17.14
N SER A 235 19.68 7.64 -16.98
CA SER A 235 18.95 6.87 -17.99
C SER A 235 18.09 7.85 -18.81
N PRO A 236 18.02 7.71 -20.14
CA PRO A 236 17.08 8.49 -20.94
C PRO A 236 15.60 8.16 -20.63
N LEU A 237 14.71 8.98 -21.19
CA LEU A 237 13.28 8.71 -21.44
C LEU A 237 12.97 8.95 -22.92
N HIS A 238 11.78 8.53 -23.36
CA HIS A 238 11.24 8.93 -24.65
C HIS A 238 10.52 10.29 -24.59
N VAL A 239 10.68 11.08 -25.65
CA VAL A 239 9.90 12.29 -25.92
C VAL A 239 9.42 12.20 -27.36
N GLN A 240 8.14 12.49 -27.60
CA GLN A 240 7.59 12.71 -28.93
C GLN A 240 7.44 14.21 -29.15
N ASN A 241 8.02 14.72 -30.24
CA ASN A 241 7.87 16.08 -30.70
C ASN A 241 7.63 16.06 -32.22
N LYS A 242 6.38 15.76 -32.61
CA LYS A 242 5.93 15.75 -34.00
C LYS A 242 5.02 16.97 -34.21
N THR A 243 5.56 18.02 -34.78
CA THR A 243 4.84 19.28 -35.08
C THR A 243 4.43 19.40 -36.56
N TRP A 244 4.44 18.29 -37.29
CA TRP A 244 4.20 18.24 -38.74
C TRP A 244 3.28 17.10 -39.16
N GLY A 245 2.62 17.29 -40.30
CA GLY A 245 1.55 16.41 -40.80
C GLY A 245 0.27 16.55 -39.98
N GLU A 246 -0.75 15.76 -40.34
CA GLU A 246 -2.07 15.77 -39.71
C GLU A 246 -2.03 15.30 -38.25
N GLN A 247 -1.21 14.29 -37.95
CA GLN A 247 -1.05 13.74 -36.60
C GLN A 247 0.06 14.46 -35.82
N GLN A 248 -0.14 15.75 -35.55
CA GLN A 248 0.72 16.50 -34.65
C GLN A 248 0.58 16.00 -33.21
N LYS A 249 1.70 15.81 -32.51
CA LYS A 249 1.75 15.28 -31.15
C LYS A 249 3.04 15.65 -30.43
N VAL A 250 2.89 16.36 -29.32
CA VAL A 250 3.97 16.74 -28.40
C VAL A 250 3.71 16.07 -27.05
N CYS A 251 4.62 15.22 -26.58
CA CYS A 251 4.40 14.44 -25.35
C CYS A 251 5.72 13.90 -24.76
N CYS A 252 5.85 13.92 -23.43
CA CYS A 252 6.97 13.29 -22.71
C CYS A 252 6.52 11.96 -22.08
N GLU A 253 7.35 10.91 -22.09
CA GLU A 253 7.09 9.64 -21.39
C GLU A 253 6.93 9.84 -19.86
N SER A 254 7.59 10.86 -19.29
CA SER A 254 7.53 11.15 -17.86
C SER A 254 6.13 11.55 -17.41
N ASN A 255 5.49 10.71 -16.58
CA ASN A 255 4.22 11.03 -15.92
C ASN A 255 4.32 12.30 -15.05
N GLU A 256 5.51 12.64 -14.53
CA GLU A 256 5.70 13.90 -13.80
C GLU A 256 5.56 15.09 -14.75
N CYS A 257 6.18 15.02 -15.93
CA CYS A 257 6.06 16.06 -16.94
C CYS A 257 4.65 16.12 -17.54
N GLN A 258 3.96 14.99 -17.74
CA GLN A 258 2.57 14.99 -18.18
C GLN A 258 1.65 15.67 -17.18
N VAL A 259 1.72 15.32 -15.88
CA VAL A 259 0.92 16.00 -14.84
C VAL A 259 1.27 17.48 -14.74
N ASN A 260 2.54 17.85 -14.90
CA ASN A 260 2.95 19.26 -14.92
C ASN A 260 2.36 20.01 -16.13
N MET A 261 2.31 19.39 -17.31
CA MET A 261 1.66 19.99 -18.50
C MET A 261 0.14 20.05 -18.35
N GLU A 262 -0.51 19.01 -17.79
CA GLU A 262 -1.95 19.00 -17.47
C GLU A 262 -2.34 20.03 -16.39
N VAL A 263 -1.43 20.36 -15.46
CA VAL A 263 -1.58 21.45 -14.47
C VAL A 263 -1.45 22.81 -15.14
N ALA A 264 -0.42 22.99 -15.99
CA ALA A 264 -0.16 24.25 -16.67
C ALA A 264 -1.29 24.61 -17.65
N GLN A 265 -1.73 23.65 -18.47
CA GLN A 265 -2.82 23.81 -19.44
C GLN A 265 -4.12 24.27 -18.77
N ARG A 266 -4.55 23.62 -17.68
CA ARG A 266 -5.76 24.01 -16.93
C ARG A 266 -5.59 25.27 -16.07
N SER A 267 -4.37 25.80 -15.97
CA SER A 267 -4.05 27.09 -15.36
C SER A 267 -3.81 28.17 -16.43
N GLY A 268 -4.29 27.97 -17.66
CA GLY A 268 -4.19 28.92 -18.78
C GLY A 268 -2.89 28.88 -19.58
N MET A 269 -1.84 28.19 -19.10
CA MET A 269 -0.53 28.12 -19.76
C MET A 269 -0.51 27.05 -20.86
N LEU A 270 -1.30 27.25 -21.93
CA LEU A 270 -1.45 26.31 -23.05
C LEU A 270 -0.13 26.00 -23.79
N SER A 271 0.82 26.94 -23.81
CA SER A 271 2.12 26.80 -24.47
C SER A 271 3.19 26.12 -23.61
N TYR A 272 2.90 25.74 -22.36
CA TYR A 272 3.90 25.19 -21.46
C TYR A 272 4.41 23.80 -21.91
N GLN A 273 5.72 23.73 -22.16
CA GLN A 273 6.44 22.50 -22.48
C GLN A 273 7.46 22.18 -21.39
N CYS A 274 7.53 20.91 -20.96
CA CYS A 274 8.55 20.50 -20.00
C CYS A 274 9.97 20.59 -20.59
N MET A 275 10.99 20.65 -19.72
CA MET A 275 12.39 20.75 -20.14
C MET A 275 12.85 19.64 -21.11
N HIS A 276 12.27 18.43 -21.02
CA HIS A 276 12.59 17.33 -21.93
C HIS A 276 12.04 17.56 -23.35
N VAL A 277 10.87 18.19 -23.48
CA VAL A 277 10.31 18.61 -24.78
C VAL A 277 11.12 19.77 -25.34
N ARG A 278 11.33 20.83 -24.55
CA ARG A 278 12.10 22.02 -24.96
C ARG A 278 13.53 21.69 -25.43
N SER A 279 14.13 20.63 -24.89
CA SER A 279 15.48 20.19 -25.29
C SER A 279 15.53 19.56 -26.68
N VAL A 280 14.43 18.96 -27.16
CA VAL A 280 14.37 18.31 -28.49
C VAL A 280 14.59 19.30 -29.63
N SER A 281 14.19 20.57 -29.45
CA SER A 281 14.42 21.65 -30.44
C SER A 281 15.90 21.93 -30.72
N PHE A 282 16.81 21.41 -29.90
CA PHE A 282 18.27 21.53 -30.07
C PHE A 282 18.93 20.19 -30.45
N CYS A 283 18.13 19.17 -30.81
CA CYS A 283 18.61 17.82 -31.08
C CYS A 283 19.23 17.66 -32.48
N THR A 284 20.56 17.75 -32.57
CA THR A 284 21.31 17.52 -33.83
C THR A 284 21.63 16.04 -34.10
N SER A 285 21.53 15.15 -33.10
CA SER A 285 21.89 13.73 -33.25
C SER A 285 20.72 12.84 -33.66
N SER A 286 20.96 11.91 -34.57
CA SER A 286 20.11 10.74 -34.84
C SER A 286 20.88 9.47 -34.45
N ALA A 287 20.18 8.49 -33.90
CA ALA A 287 20.71 7.13 -33.80
C ALA A 287 20.52 6.40 -35.13
N GLU A 288 21.38 5.41 -35.40
CA GLU A 288 21.30 4.57 -36.59
C GLU A 288 20.36 3.38 -36.37
N GLY A 289 19.61 3.01 -37.42
CA GLY A 289 18.70 1.87 -37.40
C GLY A 289 19.42 0.59 -37.79
N VAL A 290 19.51 -0.37 -36.86
CA VAL A 290 20.13 -1.68 -37.15
C VAL A 290 19.09 -2.61 -37.78
N SER A 291 19.35 -3.05 -39.02
CA SER A 291 18.55 -4.09 -39.68
C SER A 291 18.83 -5.44 -39.04
N LEU A 292 17.93 -5.90 -38.17
CA LEU A 292 18.06 -7.17 -37.44
C LEU A 292 17.71 -8.36 -38.33
N LYS A 293 18.61 -9.34 -38.44
CA LYS A 293 18.50 -10.46 -39.38
C LYS A 293 18.03 -11.77 -38.70
N GLU A 294 17.23 -12.56 -39.42
CA GLU A 294 16.65 -13.81 -38.90
C GLU A 294 17.68 -14.95 -38.75
N ASP A 295 18.74 -14.97 -39.54
CA ASP A 295 19.87 -15.91 -39.41
C ASP A 295 20.50 -15.79 -38.00
N VAL A 296 20.78 -14.57 -37.54
CA VAL A 296 21.28 -14.27 -36.19
C VAL A 296 20.26 -14.69 -35.13
N LEU A 297 18.96 -14.43 -35.34
CA LEU A 297 17.91 -14.86 -34.41
C LEU A 297 17.83 -16.40 -34.32
N THR A 298 18.10 -17.10 -35.43
CA THR A 298 18.15 -18.56 -35.52
C THR A 298 19.42 -19.12 -34.88
N GLU A 299 20.56 -18.44 -35.00
CA GLU A 299 21.78 -18.75 -34.24
C GLU A 299 21.52 -18.66 -32.73
N MET A 300 20.82 -17.61 -32.26
CA MET A 300 20.46 -17.47 -30.85
C MET A 300 19.56 -18.61 -30.33
N VAL A 301 18.67 -19.15 -31.17
CA VAL A 301 17.87 -20.34 -30.84
C VAL A 301 18.75 -21.59 -30.76
N ARG A 302 19.64 -21.81 -31.75
CA ARG A 302 20.61 -22.93 -31.74
C ARG A 302 21.53 -22.88 -30.52
N ALA A 303 21.97 -21.68 -30.13
CA ALA A 303 22.72 -21.38 -28.92
C ALA A 303 21.86 -21.31 -27.63
N LYS A 304 20.59 -21.70 -27.69
CA LYS A 304 19.66 -21.90 -26.56
C LYS A 304 19.39 -20.65 -25.71
N TRP A 305 19.51 -19.44 -26.28
CA TRP A 305 19.12 -18.19 -25.60
C TRP A 305 17.60 -18.09 -25.36
N PHE A 306 16.82 -18.68 -26.26
CA PHE A 306 15.37 -18.90 -26.19
C PHE A 306 14.96 -19.90 -27.29
N GLY A 307 13.75 -20.48 -27.20
CA GLY A 307 13.21 -21.40 -28.22
C GLY A 307 12.31 -20.71 -29.25
N ASP A 308 11.89 -21.47 -30.27
CA ASP A 308 11.27 -20.98 -31.52
C ASP A 308 9.97 -20.19 -31.35
N GLU A 309 9.15 -20.52 -30.35
CA GLU A 309 8.01 -19.69 -29.90
C GLU A 309 8.40 -18.20 -29.81
N LYS A 310 9.57 -17.93 -29.22
CA LYS A 310 10.07 -16.56 -28.96
C LYS A 310 10.80 -15.98 -30.17
N LYS A 311 11.34 -16.81 -31.08
CA LYS A 311 11.77 -16.37 -32.42
C LYS A 311 10.56 -15.82 -33.16
N ASN A 312 9.47 -16.58 -33.24
CA ASN A 312 8.24 -16.21 -33.93
C ASN A 312 7.61 -14.92 -33.35
N MET A 313 7.60 -14.76 -32.02
CA MET A 313 7.19 -13.48 -31.39
C MET A 313 8.04 -12.28 -31.81
N CYS A 314 9.35 -12.46 -32.04
CA CYS A 314 10.23 -11.38 -32.48
C CYS A 314 10.02 -11.04 -33.97
N LEU A 315 9.85 -12.05 -34.82
CA LEU A 315 9.57 -11.88 -36.26
C LEU A 315 8.21 -11.22 -36.50
N ALA A 316 7.14 -11.64 -35.80
CA ALA A 316 5.83 -11.00 -35.88
C ALA A 316 5.90 -9.51 -35.48
N ARG A 317 6.72 -9.15 -34.48
CA ARG A 317 6.94 -7.76 -34.10
C ARG A 317 7.85 -7.01 -35.09
N GLN A 318 8.77 -7.68 -35.78
CA GLN A 318 9.53 -7.11 -36.90
C GLN A 318 8.61 -6.75 -38.05
N GLN A 319 7.71 -7.66 -38.46
CA GLN A 319 6.73 -7.42 -39.51
C GLN A 319 5.85 -6.20 -39.19
N LEU A 320 5.38 -6.06 -37.95
CA LEU A 320 4.62 -4.88 -37.50
C LEU A 320 5.44 -3.58 -37.49
N ALA A 321 6.75 -3.64 -37.24
CA ALA A 321 7.62 -2.47 -37.31
C ALA A 321 7.86 -2.04 -38.77
N VAL A 322 8.10 -3.02 -39.65
CA VAL A 322 8.28 -2.81 -41.10
C VAL A 322 7.01 -2.23 -41.74
N SER A 323 5.83 -2.81 -41.47
CA SER A 323 4.56 -2.29 -42.01
C SER A 323 4.22 -0.89 -41.48
N SER A 324 4.67 -0.55 -40.27
CA SER A 324 4.52 0.80 -39.69
C SER A 324 5.61 1.78 -40.15
N SER A 325 6.58 1.36 -40.97
CA SER A 325 7.75 2.15 -41.39
C SER A 325 8.54 2.76 -40.21
N VAL A 326 8.77 1.96 -39.16
CA VAL A 326 9.55 2.34 -37.96
C VAL A 326 10.67 1.33 -37.67
N PRO A 327 11.80 1.77 -37.09
CA PRO A 327 12.85 0.84 -36.69
C PRO A 327 12.41 -0.05 -35.51
N LEU A 328 12.54 -1.36 -35.66
CA LEU A 328 12.21 -2.36 -34.62
C LEU A 328 12.97 -2.12 -33.32
N SER A 329 14.26 -1.77 -33.41
CA SER A 329 15.10 -1.46 -32.25
C SER A 329 16.28 -0.57 -32.61
N VAL A 330 16.71 0.26 -31.66
CA VAL A 330 17.77 1.26 -31.82
C VAL A 330 18.54 1.37 -30.49
N GLU A 331 19.86 1.19 -30.51
CA GLU A 331 20.71 1.56 -29.36
C GLU A 331 20.83 3.09 -29.31
N THR A 332 20.69 3.69 -28.12
CA THR A 332 20.89 5.14 -27.92
C THR A 332 22.21 5.39 -27.21
N SER A 333 23.05 6.26 -27.79
CA SER A 333 24.39 6.56 -27.27
C SER A 333 24.35 7.49 -26.05
N ILE A 334 23.24 8.21 -25.83
CA ILE A 334 23.07 9.11 -24.69
C ILE A 334 22.70 8.38 -23.39
N GLY A 335 23.65 8.32 -22.46
CA GLY A 335 23.43 7.77 -21.12
C GLY A 335 24.72 7.66 -20.31
N SER A 336 24.62 7.36 -19.02
CA SER A 336 25.82 7.12 -18.20
C SER A 336 25.61 6.05 -17.10
N PRO A 337 26.62 5.20 -16.83
CA PRO A 337 27.96 5.11 -17.45
C PRO A 337 28.00 4.15 -18.66
N GLN A 338 29.15 4.04 -19.33
CA GLN A 338 29.49 3.02 -20.36
C GLN A 338 29.12 1.57 -19.97
N THR A 339 28.95 1.28 -18.68
CA THR A 339 28.54 -0.03 -18.16
C THR A 339 27.05 -0.33 -18.31
N LYS A 340 26.33 0.45 -19.11
CA LYS A 340 24.91 0.29 -19.40
C LYS A 340 24.65 0.57 -20.88
N LYS A 341 24.01 -0.41 -21.54
CA LYS A 341 23.45 -0.31 -22.88
C LYS A 341 21.97 0.03 -22.79
N PHE A 342 21.50 0.96 -23.63
CA PHE A 342 20.11 1.43 -23.66
C PHE A 342 19.52 1.17 -25.04
N ILE A 343 18.54 0.28 -25.14
CA ILE A 343 17.95 -0.14 -26.42
C ILE A 343 16.49 0.29 -26.44
N SER A 344 16.16 1.22 -27.34
CA SER A 344 14.80 1.66 -27.64
C SER A 344 14.14 0.65 -28.57
N VAL A 345 13.20 -0.14 -28.05
CA VAL A 345 12.49 -1.22 -28.79
C VAL A 345 11.06 -0.80 -29.11
N PHE A 346 10.58 -1.10 -30.31
CA PHE A 346 9.19 -0.87 -30.73
C PHE A 346 8.17 -1.71 -29.92
N GLU A 347 7.03 -1.10 -29.63
CA GLU A 347 5.86 -1.70 -28.99
C GLU A 347 4.59 -1.15 -29.64
N PRO A 348 3.91 -1.93 -30.51
CA PRO A 348 2.71 -1.45 -31.21
C PRO A 348 1.55 -1.09 -30.26
N ASN A 349 1.55 -1.55 -29.00
CA ASN A 349 0.48 -1.29 -28.05
C ASN A 349 0.81 -0.17 -27.06
N VAL A 350 0.12 0.97 -27.19
CA VAL A 350 0.19 2.04 -26.18
C VAL A 350 -0.28 1.50 -24.82
N SER A 351 0.52 1.72 -23.78
CA SER A 351 0.29 1.21 -22.43
C SER A 351 0.98 2.08 -21.38
N TYR A 352 0.68 1.89 -20.09
CA TYR A 352 1.22 2.77 -19.03
C TYR A 352 2.76 2.77 -18.96
N TYR A 353 3.41 1.72 -19.48
CA TYR A 353 4.87 1.56 -19.56
C TYR A 353 5.43 1.76 -20.98
N SER A 354 4.58 2.09 -21.96
CA SER A 354 4.91 2.36 -23.36
C SER A 354 3.94 3.42 -23.90
N ARG A 355 4.12 4.68 -23.48
CA ARG A 355 3.19 5.77 -23.83
C ARG A 355 3.36 6.29 -25.26
N LEU A 356 4.53 6.05 -25.86
CA LEU A 356 4.95 6.60 -27.15
C LEU A 356 5.30 5.48 -28.15
N GLY A 357 4.65 4.31 -28.05
CA GLY A 357 4.85 3.18 -28.98
C GLY A 357 6.24 2.52 -28.94
N ARG A 358 7.08 2.87 -27.95
CA ARG A 358 8.44 2.35 -27.78
C ARG A 358 8.77 2.22 -26.29
N VAL A 359 9.71 1.32 -25.97
CA VAL A 359 10.13 0.98 -24.61
C VAL A 359 11.66 0.93 -24.52
N ILE A 360 12.25 1.63 -23.56
CA ILE A 360 13.70 1.55 -23.30
C ILE A 360 14.01 0.31 -22.45
N VAL A 361 14.72 -0.65 -23.04
CA VAL A 361 15.33 -1.78 -22.34
C VAL A 361 16.73 -1.38 -21.89
N VAL A 362 17.05 -1.61 -20.61
CA VAL A 362 18.38 -1.33 -20.05
C VAL A 362 19.10 -2.65 -19.79
N TYR A 363 20.25 -2.84 -20.43
CA TYR A 363 21.18 -3.91 -20.11
C TYR A 363 22.36 -3.35 -19.31
N ASN A 364 22.66 -3.96 -18.16
CA ASN A 364 23.80 -3.59 -17.32
C ASN A 364 24.91 -4.63 -17.50
N THR A 365 25.96 -4.25 -18.23
CA THR A 365 27.06 -5.16 -18.61
C THR A 365 27.80 -5.70 -17.38
N LYS A 366 28.03 -4.85 -16.36
CA LYS A 366 28.73 -5.24 -15.11
C LYS A 366 27.93 -6.18 -14.19
N LEU A 367 26.60 -6.26 -14.34
CA LEU A 367 25.74 -7.11 -13.50
C LEU A 367 24.93 -8.14 -14.32
N ASN A 368 25.24 -8.30 -15.61
CA ASN A 368 24.50 -9.11 -16.61
C ASN A 368 22.96 -9.09 -16.41
N THR A 369 22.39 -7.90 -16.20
CA THR A 369 20.98 -7.73 -15.80
C THR A 369 20.17 -6.91 -16.80
N TRP A 370 18.95 -7.39 -17.07
CA TRP A 370 18.05 -6.89 -18.10
C TRP A 370 16.78 -6.29 -17.50
N HIS A 371 16.58 -4.99 -17.66
CA HIS A 371 15.43 -4.25 -17.13
C HIS A 371 14.52 -3.79 -18.28
N CYS A 372 13.21 -4.06 -18.15
CA CYS A 372 12.16 -3.49 -19.00
C CYS A 372 11.11 -2.86 -18.08
N PRO A 373 10.62 -1.63 -18.34
CA PRO A 373 9.44 -1.08 -17.67
C PRO A 373 8.26 -2.06 -17.64
N CYS A 374 8.08 -2.82 -18.71
CA CYS A 374 7.04 -3.83 -18.90
C CYS A 374 7.13 -5.08 -18.00
N SER A 375 8.27 -5.38 -17.34
CA SER A 375 8.46 -6.69 -16.70
C SER A 375 9.54 -6.72 -15.61
N LYS A 376 9.19 -7.29 -14.45
CA LYS A 376 10.09 -7.52 -13.30
C LYS A 376 11.42 -8.15 -13.76
N VAL A 377 12.53 -7.76 -13.14
CA VAL A 377 13.92 -8.07 -13.61
C VAL A 377 14.10 -9.53 -14.05
N ARG A 378 13.67 -10.49 -13.21
CA ARG A 378 13.81 -11.95 -13.43
C ARG A 378 12.75 -12.58 -14.37
N ARG A 379 11.78 -11.82 -14.89
CA ARG A 379 10.84 -12.29 -15.94
C ARG A 379 11.28 -11.78 -17.31
N SER A 380 11.30 -12.66 -18.31
CA SER A 380 11.55 -12.31 -19.71
C SER A 380 10.31 -11.68 -20.36
N CYS A 381 10.46 -11.07 -21.54
CA CYS A 381 9.40 -10.41 -22.31
C CYS A 381 9.89 -10.11 -23.74
N PRO A 382 9.00 -9.84 -24.72
CA PRO A 382 9.38 -9.54 -26.11
C PRO A 382 10.46 -8.48 -26.25
N HIS A 383 10.34 -7.35 -25.54
CA HIS A 383 11.35 -6.29 -25.51
C HIS A 383 12.76 -6.79 -25.12
N LYS A 384 12.86 -7.67 -24.11
CA LYS A 384 14.14 -8.25 -23.68
C LYS A 384 14.69 -9.29 -24.67
N TYR A 385 13.87 -9.88 -25.52
CA TYR A 385 14.35 -10.77 -26.60
C TYR A 385 14.89 -9.95 -27.77
N ILE A 386 14.15 -8.92 -28.22
CA ILE A 386 14.60 -8.04 -29.31
C ILE A 386 15.84 -7.23 -28.91
N ALA A 387 15.91 -6.70 -27.69
CA ALA A 387 17.11 -6.02 -27.21
C ALA A 387 18.33 -6.95 -27.03
N LYS A 388 18.10 -8.25 -26.79
CA LYS A 388 19.17 -9.26 -26.82
C LYS A 388 19.64 -9.54 -28.24
N TRP A 389 18.71 -9.69 -29.19
CA TRP A 389 19.01 -9.89 -30.62
C TRP A 389 19.78 -8.71 -31.20
N HIS A 390 19.38 -7.48 -30.85
CA HIS A 390 20.11 -6.25 -31.19
C HIS A 390 21.58 -6.34 -30.72
N LEU A 391 21.81 -6.49 -29.41
CA LEU A 391 23.19 -6.56 -28.88
C LEU A 391 23.96 -7.80 -29.37
N PHE A 392 23.32 -8.94 -29.60
CA PHE A 392 23.99 -10.14 -30.11
C PHE A 392 24.47 -9.96 -31.55
N GLN A 393 23.76 -9.16 -32.36
CA GLN A 393 24.17 -8.79 -33.70
C GLN A 393 25.24 -7.68 -33.73
N THR A 394 25.20 -6.71 -32.80
CA THR A 394 26.05 -5.51 -32.85
C THR A 394 27.28 -5.55 -31.93
N ASP A 395 27.24 -6.31 -30.85
CA ASP A 395 28.21 -6.25 -29.74
C ASP A 395 28.44 -7.67 -29.17
N ARG A 396 28.81 -8.57 -30.10
CA ARG A 396 28.82 -10.04 -29.92
C ARG A 396 29.76 -10.53 -28.81
N GLU A 397 30.76 -9.73 -28.45
CA GLU A 397 31.69 -10.00 -27.34
C GLU A 397 31.05 -9.84 -25.94
N LEU A 398 29.93 -9.10 -25.80
CA LEU A 398 29.17 -9.00 -24.54
C LEU A 398 28.59 -10.35 -24.04
N PHE A 399 28.67 -11.39 -24.86
CA PHE A 399 28.04 -12.69 -24.63
C PHE A 399 29.04 -13.77 -24.14
N ARG A 400 30.31 -13.41 -23.91
CA ARG A 400 31.31 -14.29 -23.30
C ARG A 400 31.23 -14.35 -21.76
N THR A 401 30.69 -15.48 -21.29
CA THR A 401 31.09 -16.21 -20.06
C THR A 401 30.55 -15.76 -18.68
N VAL A 402 30.54 -16.73 -17.76
CA VAL A 402 30.33 -16.69 -16.28
C VAL A 402 28.92 -16.35 -15.75
N PHE A 403 28.35 -17.30 -15.00
CA PHE A 403 27.21 -17.08 -14.10
C PHE A 403 27.69 -16.87 -12.66
N SER A 404 27.04 -15.94 -11.94
CA SER A 404 27.02 -15.95 -10.47
C SER A 404 25.61 -15.63 -9.95
N ARG A 405 25.34 -16.00 -8.70
CA ARG A 405 24.00 -16.16 -8.12
C ARG A 405 24.05 -15.67 -6.68
N GLU A 406 23.09 -14.83 -6.27
CA GLU A 406 22.45 -15.08 -4.98
C GLU A 406 21.03 -14.50 -4.76
N GLU A 407 20.42 -15.21 -3.83
CA GLU A 407 19.28 -14.98 -2.93
C GLU A 407 19.54 -13.84 -1.91
N SER A 408 18.68 -13.47 -0.94
CA SER A 408 17.21 -13.37 -0.95
C SER A 408 16.65 -12.32 0.07
N PRO A 409 15.96 -12.60 1.22
CA PRO A 409 14.58 -12.13 1.40
C PRO A 409 14.29 -11.38 2.76
N PRO A 410 13.30 -11.70 3.66
CA PRO A 410 12.73 -10.73 4.62
C PRO A 410 13.17 -11.05 6.09
N GLN A 411 12.52 -10.67 7.22
CA GLN A 411 11.26 -11.18 7.82
C GLN A 411 11.01 -10.50 9.21
N LYS A 412 9.75 -10.37 9.71
CA LYS A 412 9.12 -11.04 10.90
C LYS A 412 9.94 -11.04 12.22
N ALA A 413 9.44 -10.58 13.39
CA ALA A 413 8.33 -11.07 14.27
C ALA A 413 8.67 -12.41 14.99
N HIS A 414 8.51 -12.60 16.32
CA HIS A 414 7.22 -12.82 17.05
C HIS A 414 7.38 -13.05 18.61
N THR A 415 6.47 -12.50 19.44
CA THR A 415 5.60 -13.14 20.50
C THR A 415 6.03 -13.68 21.90
N HIS A 416 5.11 -13.44 22.88
CA HIS A 416 4.66 -14.27 24.04
C HIS A 416 5.60 -14.43 25.28
N SER A 417 5.15 -14.70 26.52
CA SER A 417 3.83 -15.14 27.07
C SER A 417 3.51 -14.60 28.50
N GLU A 418 2.26 -14.79 28.98
CA GLU A 418 1.70 -14.93 30.37
C GLU A 418 2.38 -14.30 31.63
N GLU A 419 1.74 -13.89 32.74
CA GLU A 419 0.35 -13.95 33.30
C GLU A 419 0.17 -12.80 34.36
N SER A 420 -0.77 -12.67 35.33
CA SER A 420 -1.97 -13.42 35.83
C SER A 420 -3.14 -12.47 36.27
N ASN A 421 -3.63 -12.53 37.54
CA ASN A 421 -4.87 -11.88 38.06
C ASN A 421 -4.73 -11.27 39.48
N VAL A 422 -5.59 -10.30 39.83
CA VAL A 422 -6.48 -10.23 41.05
C VAL A 422 -7.25 -8.88 41.07
N THR A 423 -8.37 -8.83 41.80
CA THR A 423 -9.39 -7.76 41.86
C THR A 423 -9.19 -6.72 42.98
N GLU A 424 -9.76 -5.51 42.84
CA GLU A 424 -10.89 -5.03 43.69
C GLU A 424 -11.40 -3.60 43.37
N ASP A 425 -12.68 -3.40 43.73
CA ASP A 425 -13.50 -2.20 43.95
C ASP A 425 -13.63 -1.03 42.93
N HIS A 426 -14.72 -0.26 43.09
CA HIS A 426 -15.22 0.71 42.11
C HIS A 426 -15.50 2.12 42.69
N PRO A 427 -14.80 3.18 42.24
CA PRO A 427 -15.15 4.57 42.54
C PRO A 427 -16.34 5.10 41.70
N LEU A 428 -16.94 6.22 42.13
CA LEU A 428 -18.10 6.87 41.49
C LEU A 428 -17.78 7.60 40.15
N TYR A 429 -16.58 7.44 39.61
CA TYR A 429 -16.12 8.07 38.37
C TYR A 429 -15.30 7.05 37.55
N PRO A 430 -15.44 6.98 36.21
CA PRO A 430 -16.33 7.78 35.37
C PRO A 430 -17.81 7.46 35.58
N PRO A 431 -18.73 8.38 35.21
CA PRO A 431 -20.17 8.17 35.33
C PRO A 431 -20.64 7.01 34.43
N ASN A 432 -21.82 6.46 34.72
CA ASN A 432 -22.42 5.39 33.90
C ASN A 432 -23.28 5.95 32.75
N ASP A 433 -23.50 5.11 31.73
CA ASP A 433 -24.50 5.23 30.66
C ASP A 433 -24.68 6.63 30.06
N LEU A 434 -25.78 7.32 30.38
CA LEU A 434 -26.12 8.63 29.82
C LEU A 434 -25.11 9.72 30.22
N GLY A 435 -24.57 9.65 31.44
CA GLY A 435 -23.53 10.57 31.91
C GLY A 435 -22.21 10.38 31.15
N LEU A 436 -21.82 9.13 30.89
CA LEU A 436 -20.66 8.81 30.06
C LEU A 436 -20.85 9.30 28.62
N LYS A 437 -22.03 9.06 28.03
CA LYS A 437 -22.32 9.51 26.67
C LYS A 437 -22.21 11.03 26.53
N GLN A 438 -22.72 11.79 27.51
CA GLN A 438 -22.61 13.25 27.54
C GLN A 438 -21.16 13.73 27.72
N MET A 439 -20.38 13.05 28.57
CA MET A 439 -18.95 13.33 28.76
C MET A 439 -18.14 13.08 27.48
N VAL A 440 -18.39 11.96 26.79
CA VAL A 440 -17.76 11.62 25.48
C VAL A 440 -18.11 12.66 24.41
N GLN A 441 -19.38 13.05 24.32
CA GLN A 441 -19.83 14.09 23.37
C GLN A 441 -19.18 15.45 23.65
N TYR A 442 -19.10 15.86 24.93
CA TYR A 442 -18.41 17.10 25.31
C TYR A 442 -16.94 17.10 24.90
N ILE A 443 -16.21 16.00 25.15
CA ILE A 443 -14.81 15.85 24.78
C ILE A 443 -14.62 15.90 23.25
N LEU A 444 -15.46 15.20 22.48
CA LEU A 444 -15.43 15.24 21.01
C LEU A 444 -15.73 16.63 20.43
N GLN A 445 -16.56 17.44 21.10
CA GLN A 445 -16.93 18.77 20.63
C GLN A 445 -15.93 19.87 21.04
N ASN A 446 -15.29 19.75 22.22
CA ASN A 446 -14.55 20.85 22.84
C ASN A 446 -13.04 20.60 23.02
N LYS A 447 -12.56 19.35 22.87
CA LYS A 447 -11.16 18.96 23.12
C LYS A 447 -10.45 18.37 21.89
N MET A 448 -10.88 18.79 20.69
CA MET A 448 -10.28 18.36 19.42
C MET A 448 -8.83 18.84 19.25
N ILE A 449 -8.04 18.00 18.59
CA ILE A 449 -6.62 18.16 18.31
C ILE A 449 -6.47 18.46 16.80
N PRO A 450 -5.86 19.59 16.39
CA PRO A 450 -5.70 19.91 14.97
C PRO A 450 -4.88 18.83 14.22
N ALA A 451 -5.38 18.33 13.08
CA ALA A 451 -4.62 17.36 12.26
C ALA A 451 -3.26 17.90 11.79
N VAL A 452 -3.14 19.23 11.66
CA VAL A 452 -1.90 19.94 11.33
C VAL A 452 -1.32 20.59 12.60
N LEU A 453 -0.87 19.76 13.54
CA LEU A 453 -0.22 20.19 14.79
C LEU A 453 0.91 21.22 14.56
N PRO A 454 1.12 22.21 15.46
CA PRO A 454 2.30 23.09 15.44
C PRO A 454 3.64 22.34 15.49
N ASP A 455 4.70 22.89 14.87
CA ASP A 455 5.99 22.19 14.75
C ASP A 455 6.71 22.01 16.11
N ASN A 456 6.48 22.88 17.09
CA ASN A 456 6.97 22.73 18.47
C ASN A 456 6.32 21.56 19.24
N ILE A 457 5.23 21.00 18.71
CA ILE A 457 4.53 19.81 19.26
C ILE A 457 4.83 18.55 18.41
N ARG A 458 5.40 18.73 17.20
CA ARG A 458 5.89 17.63 16.35
C ARG A 458 7.35 17.25 16.62
N ALA A 459 8.15 18.16 17.17
CA ALA A 459 9.56 17.92 17.45
C ALA A 459 9.73 17.10 18.74
N PRO A 460 10.61 16.08 18.78
CA PRO A 460 10.91 15.36 20.02
C PRO A 460 11.75 16.23 20.96
N SER A 461 11.11 16.72 22.02
CA SER A 461 11.77 17.41 23.13
C SER A 461 12.64 16.44 23.94
N LEU A 462 13.96 16.55 23.83
CA LEU A 462 14.89 15.69 24.57
C LEU A 462 15.09 16.23 26.00
N GLY A 463 14.51 15.55 26.99
CA GLY A 463 14.54 16.00 28.39
C GLY A 463 13.41 16.98 28.75
N GLN A 464 12.20 16.75 28.23
CA GLN A 464 11.02 17.52 28.63
C GLN A 464 10.48 17.06 29.98
N ASP A 465 10.43 17.99 30.94
CA ASP A 465 9.64 17.83 32.16
C ASP A 465 8.15 17.94 31.82
N TYR A 466 7.42 16.84 31.98
CA TYR A 466 5.97 16.81 31.84
C TYR A 466 5.28 17.26 33.13
N PRO A 467 4.13 17.95 33.05
CA PRO A 467 3.36 18.33 34.24
C PRO A 467 2.93 17.10 35.06
N LYS A 468 3.26 17.08 36.35
CA LYS A 468 2.89 16.00 37.28
C LYS A 468 1.47 16.12 37.86
N TYR A 469 0.81 17.25 37.65
CA TYR A 469 -0.55 17.54 38.14
C TYR A 469 -1.42 17.94 36.94
N LEU A 470 -2.35 17.07 36.56
CA LEU A 470 -3.15 17.18 35.34
C LEU A 470 -4.60 17.50 35.69
N CYS A 471 -4.93 18.78 35.69
CA CYS A 471 -6.26 19.32 36.02
C CYS A 471 -6.96 19.88 34.77
N PRO A 472 -8.28 19.71 34.59
CA PRO A 472 -9.02 20.35 33.50
C PRO A 472 -8.94 21.89 33.59
N GLU A 473 -8.76 22.56 32.44
CA GLU A 473 -8.80 24.03 32.32
C GLU A 473 -10.17 24.60 32.75
N GLU A 474 -11.27 23.86 32.54
CA GLU A 474 -12.65 24.31 32.72
C GLU A 474 -12.97 24.82 34.13
N THR A 475 -13.59 25.99 34.22
CA THR A 475 -14.08 26.60 35.46
C THR A 475 -15.60 26.60 35.58
N VAL A 476 -16.31 26.45 34.45
CA VAL A 476 -17.78 26.55 34.35
C VAL A 476 -18.38 25.39 33.56
N CYS A 477 -19.64 25.05 33.86
CA CYS A 477 -20.35 23.97 33.19
C CYS A 477 -20.88 24.41 31.82
N HIS A 478 -20.44 23.72 30.78
CA HIS A 478 -20.83 23.94 29.38
C HIS A 478 -22.19 23.29 29.01
N ARG A 479 -22.87 22.63 29.97
CA ARG A 479 -24.16 21.96 29.77
C ARG A 479 -25.35 22.65 30.47
N CYS A 480 -25.10 23.44 31.50
CA CYS A 480 -26.16 24.15 32.21
C CYS A 480 -26.46 25.49 31.52
N PRO A 481 -27.72 25.97 31.50
CA PRO A 481 -28.01 27.34 31.13
C PRO A 481 -27.46 28.30 32.20
N GLY A 482 -26.80 29.37 31.77
CA GLY A 482 -26.16 30.36 32.65
C GLY A 482 -24.79 29.94 33.18
N VAL A 483 -24.14 30.84 33.92
CA VAL A 483 -22.78 30.64 34.45
C VAL A 483 -22.84 29.79 35.72
N VAL A 484 -22.58 28.49 35.60
CA VAL A 484 -22.56 27.54 36.71
C VAL A 484 -21.12 27.11 36.99
N PRO A 485 -20.50 27.54 38.10
CA PRO A 485 -19.16 27.09 38.48
C PRO A 485 -19.08 25.58 38.67
N LEU A 486 -17.91 25.01 38.38
CA LEU A 486 -17.59 23.61 38.69
C LEU A 486 -17.02 23.48 40.11
N SER A 487 -16.97 22.24 40.61
CA SER A 487 -16.27 21.92 41.86
C SER A 487 -14.78 22.25 41.81
N ASP A 488 -14.16 22.31 42.98
CA ASP A 488 -12.71 22.17 43.12
C ASP A 488 -12.20 20.86 42.46
N PRO A 489 -10.90 20.77 42.10
CA PRO A 489 -10.33 19.58 41.46
C PRO A 489 -10.41 18.33 42.35
N ILE A 490 -11.24 17.38 41.94
CA ILE A 490 -11.40 16.05 42.54
C ILE A 490 -10.26 15.17 42.00
N LEU A 491 -9.45 14.61 42.91
CA LEU A 491 -8.37 13.70 42.56
C LEU A 491 -8.91 12.35 42.06
N ILE A 492 -8.51 11.93 40.86
CA ILE A 492 -8.84 10.60 40.29
C ILE A 492 -7.80 9.58 40.75
N THR A 493 -6.51 9.85 40.52
CA THR A 493 -5.41 8.97 40.91
C THR A 493 -4.10 9.74 41.02
N LYS A 494 -3.15 9.24 41.83
CA LYS A 494 -1.74 9.68 41.88
C LYS A 494 -0.77 8.71 41.17
N ARG A 495 -1.31 7.71 40.49
CA ARG A 495 -0.56 6.59 39.87
C ARG A 495 -0.68 6.57 38.35
N ALA A 496 -1.05 7.69 37.73
CA ALA A 496 -1.09 7.79 36.28
C ALA A 496 0.33 7.73 35.69
N LYS A 497 0.43 7.28 34.45
CA LYS A 497 1.68 7.07 33.72
C LYS A 497 1.64 7.75 32.36
N ILE A 498 2.66 8.56 32.08
CA ILE A 498 2.89 9.14 30.75
C ILE A 498 3.82 8.20 29.99
N LEU A 499 3.31 7.63 28.90
CA LEU A 499 4.06 6.80 27.96
C LEU A 499 4.73 7.69 26.93
N SER A 500 6.06 7.70 26.91
CA SER A 500 6.83 8.37 25.87
C SER A 500 7.46 7.38 24.88
N ASN A 501 8.32 7.88 24.01
CA ASN A 501 9.13 7.06 23.11
C ASN A 501 10.44 6.55 23.74
N TRP A 502 10.77 6.97 24.96
CA TRP A 502 12.08 6.77 25.59
C TRP A 502 12.01 6.30 27.05
N CYS A 503 10.99 6.73 27.78
CA CYS A 503 10.74 6.43 29.18
C CYS A 503 9.24 6.32 29.48
N ILE A 504 8.91 5.81 30.67
CA ILE A 504 7.59 5.93 31.28
C ILE A 504 7.76 6.87 32.48
N VAL A 505 6.99 7.96 32.54
CA VAL A 505 6.96 8.84 33.72
C VAL A 505 5.82 8.37 34.61
N GLU A 506 6.13 8.11 35.88
CA GLU A 506 5.18 7.63 36.88
C GLU A 506 4.88 8.71 37.94
N GLU A 507 4.01 8.39 38.91
CA GLU A 507 3.57 9.30 39.97
C GLU A 507 2.85 10.57 39.48
N VAL A 508 2.24 10.50 38.29
CA VAL A 508 1.43 11.59 37.74
C VAL A 508 0.05 11.58 38.41
N SER A 509 -0.41 12.75 38.82
CA SER A 509 -1.72 12.96 39.46
C SER A 509 -2.73 13.54 38.47
N THR A 510 -3.85 12.85 38.27
CA THR A 510 -4.95 13.28 37.38
C THR A 510 -6.18 13.67 38.18
N TYR A 511 -6.89 14.69 37.71
CA TYR A 511 -8.03 15.28 38.38
C TYR A 511 -9.22 15.46 37.43
N CYS A 512 -10.43 15.46 37.98
CA CYS A 512 -11.65 15.92 37.32
C CYS A 512 -12.29 17.07 38.11
N LYS A 513 -13.29 17.72 37.52
CA LYS A 513 -14.19 18.68 38.20
C LYS A 513 -15.62 18.28 37.88
N GLN A 514 -16.55 18.43 38.82
CA GLN A 514 -17.95 18.07 38.64
C GLN A 514 -18.84 19.32 38.64
N CYS A 515 -19.86 19.35 37.76
CA CYS A 515 -20.94 20.32 37.87
C CYS A 515 -21.89 19.92 39.00
N PRO A 516 -22.10 20.76 40.04
CA PRO A 516 -22.98 20.42 41.16
C PRO A 516 -24.46 20.32 40.77
N LEU A 517 -24.90 20.99 39.69
CA LEU A 517 -26.32 21.00 39.28
C LEU A 517 -26.72 19.85 38.35
N CYS A 518 -25.82 19.40 37.46
CA CYS A 518 -26.14 18.39 36.45
C CYS A 518 -25.28 17.13 36.50
N GLY A 519 -24.40 17.01 37.52
CA GLY A 519 -23.55 15.85 37.79
C GLY A 519 -22.44 15.57 36.76
N MET A 520 -22.35 16.37 35.70
CA MET A 520 -21.44 16.17 34.56
C MET A 520 -19.99 16.44 34.96
N PHE A 521 -19.07 15.55 34.54
CA PHE A 521 -17.65 15.60 34.88
C PHE A 521 -16.79 16.11 33.71
N TYR A 522 -15.85 17.00 34.05
CA TYR A 522 -14.82 17.53 33.17
C TYR A 522 -13.47 16.92 33.59
N ARG A 523 -12.65 16.50 32.63
CA ARG A 523 -11.33 15.89 32.89
C ARG A 523 -10.23 16.58 32.09
N TYR A 524 -9.00 16.49 32.57
CA TYR A 524 -7.83 16.95 31.81
C TYR A 524 -7.75 16.27 30.44
N GLN A 525 -7.64 17.04 29.36
CA GLN A 525 -7.50 16.54 27.99
C GLN A 525 -6.55 17.44 27.14
N GLU A 526 -5.72 18.27 27.77
CA GLU A 526 -5.11 19.42 27.11
C GLU A 526 -3.90 19.06 26.21
N TRP A 527 -4.15 18.98 24.91
CA TRP A 527 -3.13 18.56 23.93
C TRP A 527 -1.98 19.58 23.75
N LYS A 528 -2.17 20.82 24.22
CA LYS A 528 -1.16 21.89 24.19
C LYS A 528 0.10 21.50 24.98
N ASP A 529 -0.07 20.74 26.07
CA ASP A 529 1.01 20.23 26.93
C ASP A 529 1.81 19.08 26.30
N GLN A 530 1.54 18.75 25.03
CA GLN A 530 2.10 17.63 24.27
C GLN A 530 1.66 16.25 24.78
N LEU A 531 0.62 16.20 25.62
CA LEU A 531 0.06 14.99 26.21
C LEU A 531 -1.29 14.63 25.59
N HIS A 532 -1.59 13.34 25.59
CA HIS A 532 -2.88 12.81 25.19
C HIS A 532 -3.39 11.84 26.27
N ASN A 533 -4.32 12.32 27.11
CA ASN A 533 -4.97 11.49 28.11
C ASN A 533 -5.96 10.52 27.44
N PHE A 534 -5.83 9.21 27.74
CA PHE A 534 -6.75 8.17 27.29
C PHE A 534 -7.77 7.82 28.38
N ASN A 535 -7.32 7.35 29.54
CA ASN A 535 -8.19 6.79 30.61
C ASN A 535 -7.82 7.27 32.03
N ASP A 536 -7.25 8.46 32.15
CA ASP A 536 -6.83 9.13 33.40
C ASP A 536 -5.71 8.39 34.18
N HIS A 537 -5.30 7.21 33.69
CA HIS A 537 -4.25 6.36 34.24
C HIS A 537 -3.12 6.15 33.23
N ILE A 538 -3.45 6.09 31.94
CA ILE A 538 -2.54 6.01 30.81
C ILE A 538 -2.70 7.28 29.98
N ILE A 539 -1.60 8.00 29.85
CA ILE A 539 -1.44 9.20 29.01
C ILE A 539 -0.32 8.91 28.01
N LEU A 540 -0.44 9.33 26.76
CA LEU A 540 0.61 9.17 25.74
C LEU A 540 1.24 10.54 25.45
N ASP A 541 2.54 10.59 25.20
CA ASP A 541 3.12 11.76 24.52
C ASP A 541 2.59 11.82 23.06
N ILE A 542 2.32 13.02 22.55
CA ILE A 542 1.75 13.19 21.21
C ILE A 542 2.73 12.73 20.11
N HIS A 543 4.03 12.77 20.38
CA HIS A 543 5.07 12.30 19.46
C HIS A 543 5.04 10.77 19.27
N LEU A 544 4.64 10.00 20.29
CA LEU A 544 4.41 8.55 20.28
C LEU A 544 3.17 8.25 19.45
N CYS A 545 2.08 8.99 19.64
CA CYS A 545 0.91 8.91 18.77
C CYS A 545 1.27 9.17 17.30
N LEU A 546 2.10 10.17 17.01
CA LEU A 546 2.63 10.44 15.66
C LEU A 546 3.57 9.33 15.14
N ILE A 547 4.34 8.67 16.01
CA ILE A 547 5.17 7.52 15.64
C ILE A 547 4.29 6.29 15.34
N LEU A 548 3.28 5.99 16.15
CA LEU A 548 2.31 4.91 15.91
C LEU A 548 1.55 5.11 14.59
N ARG A 549 1.08 6.34 14.32
CA ARG A 549 0.51 6.78 13.02
C ARG A 549 1.46 6.45 11.86
N ASN A 550 2.74 6.79 11.99
CA ASN A 550 3.76 6.51 10.96
C ASN A 550 4.13 5.03 10.82
N LEU A 551 4.12 4.26 11.91
CA LEU A 551 4.39 2.82 11.91
C LEU A 551 3.25 2.04 11.24
N LEU A 552 2.00 2.39 11.48
CA LEU A 552 0.84 1.83 10.76
C LEU A 552 0.92 2.15 9.25
N GLN A 553 1.34 3.36 8.89
CA GLN A 553 1.66 3.74 7.50
C GLN A 553 2.89 3.00 6.91
N ALA A 554 3.67 2.29 7.73
CA ALA A 554 4.74 1.38 7.32
C ALA A 554 4.33 -0.10 7.34
N HIS A 555 3.07 -0.40 7.69
CA HIS A 555 2.49 -1.75 7.89
C HIS A 555 2.93 -2.47 9.18
N THR A 556 3.37 -1.71 10.19
CA THR A 556 3.77 -2.18 11.51
C THR A 556 2.63 -1.96 12.50
N ALA A 557 2.11 -3.03 13.11
CA ALA A 557 1.05 -2.95 14.12
C ALA A 557 1.53 -2.28 15.42
N VAL A 558 0.62 -1.70 16.21
CA VAL A 558 0.94 -1.10 17.52
C VAL A 558 1.60 -2.12 18.46
N SER A 559 1.21 -3.39 18.43
CA SER A 559 1.89 -4.44 19.19
C SER A 559 3.37 -4.62 18.85
N ARG A 560 3.77 -4.36 17.60
CA ARG A 560 5.19 -4.37 17.18
C ARG A 560 5.94 -3.09 17.58
N ALA A 561 5.21 -1.98 17.76
CA ALA A 561 5.78 -0.77 18.33
C ALA A 561 6.02 -0.94 19.83
N VAL A 562 5.06 -1.54 20.56
CA VAL A 562 5.17 -1.82 21.99
C VAL A 562 6.27 -2.85 22.30
N GLU A 563 6.33 -3.98 21.57
CA GLU A 563 7.46 -4.92 21.63
C GLU A 563 8.81 -4.17 21.46
N PHE A 564 8.93 -3.33 20.42
CA PHE A 564 10.16 -2.58 20.14
C PHE A 564 10.50 -1.53 21.22
N LEU A 565 9.51 -0.85 21.80
CA LEU A 565 9.73 0.14 22.87
C LEU A 565 10.17 -0.55 24.17
N GLN A 566 9.62 -1.72 24.48
CA GLN A 566 10.10 -2.55 25.59
C GLN A 566 11.55 -3.00 25.36
N ASP A 567 11.86 -3.57 24.18
CA ASP A 567 13.22 -4.00 23.81
C ASP A 567 14.26 -2.86 23.84
N LEU A 568 13.85 -1.64 23.46
CA LEU A 568 14.73 -0.47 23.38
C LEU A 568 15.01 0.17 24.75
N THR A 569 14.04 0.17 25.65
CA THR A 569 14.10 0.93 26.92
C THR A 569 14.32 0.05 28.15
N GLY A 570 14.05 -1.26 28.05
CA GLY A 570 14.00 -2.17 29.20
C GLY A 570 12.76 -2.01 30.09
N LEU A 571 11.85 -1.07 29.77
CA LEU A 571 10.67 -0.78 30.58
C LEU A 571 9.47 -1.63 30.16
N LYS A 572 8.62 -2.02 31.14
CA LYS A 572 7.38 -2.77 30.88
C LYS A 572 6.23 -1.80 30.54
N TYR A 573 6.00 -1.60 29.24
CA TYR A 573 4.85 -0.83 28.74
C TYR A 573 3.51 -1.56 29.02
N PRO A 574 2.38 -0.82 29.02
CA PRO A 574 1.04 -1.42 29.12
C PRO A 574 0.73 -2.38 27.96
N PRO A 575 -0.30 -3.24 28.09
CA PRO A 575 -0.70 -4.17 27.04
C PRO A 575 -0.88 -3.48 25.68
N ALA A 576 -0.42 -4.14 24.62
CA ALA A 576 -0.43 -3.59 23.27
C ALA A 576 -1.82 -3.16 22.76
N ASP A 577 -2.88 -3.78 23.29
CA ASP A 577 -4.27 -3.45 22.98
C ASP A 577 -4.72 -2.15 23.68
N THR A 578 -4.30 -1.93 24.93
CA THR A 578 -4.47 -0.66 25.65
C THR A 578 -3.77 0.49 24.92
N VAL A 579 -2.52 0.27 24.46
CA VAL A 579 -1.78 1.28 23.67
C VAL A 579 -2.43 1.50 22.30
N LEU A 580 -3.01 0.46 21.68
CA LEU A 580 -3.79 0.59 20.45
C LEU A 580 -5.05 1.43 20.68
N HIS A 581 -5.82 1.18 21.75
CA HIS A 581 -7.02 1.96 22.07
C HIS A 581 -6.70 3.41 22.43
N ALA A 582 -5.64 3.68 23.19
CA ALA A 582 -5.16 5.03 23.44
C ALA A 582 -4.76 5.77 22.14
N TYR A 583 -4.11 5.07 21.21
CA TYR A 583 -3.81 5.62 19.89
C TYR A 583 -5.06 5.86 19.02
N LEU A 584 -6.06 4.99 19.07
CA LEU A 584 -7.31 5.18 18.31
C LEU A 584 -8.20 6.28 18.93
N HIS A 585 -8.17 6.47 20.26
CA HIS A 585 -8.75 7.61 20.96
C HIS A 585 -8.08 8.93 20.52
N PHE A 586 -6.76 8.95 20.37
CA PHE A 586 -6.03 10.09 19.78
C PHE A 586 -6.44 10.37 18.32
N GLU A 587 -6.57 9.35 17.49
CA GLU A 587 -7.03 9.54 16.11
C GLU A 587 -8.52 9.94 16.01
N ALA A 588 -9.33 9.64 17.02
CA ALA A 588 -10.75 10.05 17.10
C ALA A 588 -10.91 11.49 17.59
N LEU A 589 -9.97 11.99 18.40
CA LEU A 589 -9.88 13.42 18.75
C LEU A 589 -8.97 14.21 17.79
N THR A 590 -8.44 13.62 16.72
CA THR A 590 -7.73 14.40 15.69
C THR A 590 -8.72 14.90 14.63
N ASP A 591 -8.74 16.21 14.39
CA ASP A 591 -9.59 16.89 13.41
C ASP A 591 -9.11 16.65 11.97
N HIS A 592 -9.30 15.43 11.47
CA HIS A 592 -8.99 15.05 10.09
C HIS A 592 -10.15 15.42 9.17
N GLU A 593 -9.91 16.28 8.18
CA GLU A 593 -10.95 16.68 7.20
C GLU A 593 -11.47 15.53 6.29
N TYR A 594 -10.89 14.32 6.37
CA TYR A 594 -11.23 13.12 5.59
C TYR A 594 -11.61 13.34 4.10
N LYS A 595 -10.94 14.30 3.44
CA LYS A 595 -11.28 14.84 2.11
C LYS A 595 -11.53 13.80 1.01
N TYR A 596 -10.69 12.76 0.92
CA TYR A 596 -10.83 11.66 -0.07
C TYR A 596 -10.97 12.16 -1.53
N SER A 597 -10.18 13.19 -1.86
CA SER A 597 -10.16 13.87 -3.16
C SER A 597 -8.74 13.93 -3.72
N CYS A 598 -8.57 13.99 -5.05
CA CYS A 598 -7.27 13.99 -5.70
C CYS A 598 -6.94 15.36 -6.29
N ILE A 599 -5.80 15.94 -5.90
CA ILE A 599 -5.36 17.24 -6.43
C ILE A 599 -5.03 17.24 -7.94
N THR A 600 -5.05 16.09 -8.63
CA THR A 600 -4.94 16.01 -10.10
C THR A 600 -6.30 15.92 -10.78
N CYS A 601 -7.19 15.05 -10.28
CA CYS A 601 -8.47 14.74 -10.94
C CYS A 601 -9.60 15.67 -10.47
N GLY A 602 -9.50 16.17 -9.24
CA GLY A 602 -10.52 16.95 -8.56
C GLY A 602 -11.29 16.15 -7.53
N ASP A 603 -12.39 16.73 -7.05
CA ASP A 603 -13.39 16.07 -6.21
C ASP A 603 -14.31 15.15 -7.05
N HIS A 604 -14.40 15.40 -8.36
CA HIS A 604 -15.21 14.64 -9.32
C HIS A 604 -14.31 14.02 -10.42
N PRO A 605 -13.80 12.79 -10.23
CA PRO A 605 -12.90 12.16 -11.18
C PRO A 605 -13.68 11.56 -12.37
N PRO A 606 -13.44 12.01 -13.62
CA PRO A 606 -14.17 11.49 -14.79
C PRO A 606 -13.84 10.04 -15.14
N VAL A 607 -12.74 9.51 -14.60
CA VAL A 607 -12.32 8.11 -14.76
C VAL A 607 -12.09 7.51 -13.38
N VAL A 608 -12.73 6.38 -13.08
CA VAL A 608 -12.58 5.61 -11.84
C VAL A 608 -12.29 4.15 -12.09
N ILE A 609 -11.66 3.51 -11.11
CA ILE A 609 -11.30 2.10 -11.07
C ILE A 609 -11.86 1.51 -9.77
N MET A 610 -12.45 0.32 -9.87
CA MET A 610 -13.19 -0.35 -8.80
C MET A 610 -12.72 -1.79 -8.64
N ASP A 611 -12.46 -2.21 -7.40
CA ASP A 611 -12.00 -3.56 -7.04
C ASP A 611 -12.36 -3.85 -5.57
N LEU A 612 -12.41 -5.13 -5.19
CA LEU A 612 -12.75 -5.64 -3.86
C LEU A 612 -11.59 -6.44 -3.23
N HIS A 613 -11.16 -6.04 -2.03
CA HIS A 613 -10.20 -6.81 -1.26
C HIS A 613 -10.85 -8.01 -0.54
N LYS A 614 -11.14 -9.09 -1.29
CA LYS A 614 -11.78 -10.38 -0.91
C LYS A 614 -11.20 -11.15 0.30
N LYS A 615 -10.22 -10.60 1.02
CA LYS A 615 -9.63 -11.20 2.24
C LYS A 615 -9.26 -10.14 3.26
N GLY A 616 -9.93 -10.10 4.40
CA GLY A 616 -9.56 -9.23 5.52
C GLY A 616 -10.49 -8.04 5.69
N VAL A 617 -11.72 -8.40 6.04
CA VAL A 617 -12.57 -7.62 6.95
C VAL A 617 -12.69 -8.46 8.24
N PHE A 618 -13.25 -7.91 9.31
CA PHE A 618 -13.38 -8.53 10.64
C PHE A 618 -14.17 -9.85 10.62
N HIS A 619 -13.90 -10.73 11.59
CA HIS A 619 -14.69 -11.95 11.77
C HIS A 619 -16.06 -11.63 12.39
N LEU A 620 -17.11 -11.80 11.58
CA LEU A 620 -18.53 -11.72 11.91
C LEU A 620 -19.22 -12.90 11.21
N SER A 621 -20.30 -13.47 11.77
CA SER A 621 -21.19 -14.36 11.01
C SER A 621 -22.46 -13.61 10.65
N VAL A 622 -22.88 -13.71 9.40
CA VAL A 622 -24.08 -13.02 8.86
C VAL A 622 -25.35 -13.37 9.65
N SER A 623 -25.44 -14.58 10.22
CA SER A 623 -26.56 -15.00 11.08
C SER A 623 -26.67 -14.23 12.39
N ASP A 624 -25.64 -13.48 12.80
CA ASP A 624 -25.63 -12.71 14.04
C ASP A 624 -26.01 -11.22 13.79
N ILE A 625 -26.36 -10.85 12.54
CA ILE A 625 -26.84 -9.51 12.15
C ILE A 625 -28.37 -9.50 12.13
N GLN A 626 -29.00 -8.55 12.84
CA GLN A 626 -30.45 -8.36 12.78
C GLN A 626 -30.91 -7.85 11.40
N GLY A 627 -32.12 -8.24 10.99
CA GLY A 627 -32.76 -7.71 9.79
C GLY A 627 -33.03 -6.20 9.88
N PRO A 628 -33.29 -5.54 8.74
CA PRO A 628 -33.77 -4.16 8.72
C PRO A 628 -35.20 -4.06 9.28
N ALA A 629 -35.68 -2.83 9.50
CA ALA A 629 -37.11 -2.59 9.66
C ALA A 629 -37.85 -2.81 8.32
N GLU A 630 -39.14 -3.16 8.39
CA GLU A 630 -39.93 -3.62 7.23
C GLU A 630 -39.99 -2.61 6.06
N ASN A 631 -39.92 -1.31 6.36
CA ASN A 631 -39.95 -0.21 5.40
C ASN A 631 -38.58 0.52 5.27
N PHE A 632 -37.46 -0.16 5.46
CA PHE A 632 -36.13 0.45 5.29
C PHE A 632 -35.77 0.61 3.81
N ASP A 633 -35.54 1.86 3.39
CA ASP A 633 -35.18 2.26 2.02
C ASP A 633 -33.70 1.99 1.66
N GLY A 634 -32.86 1.74 2.67
CA GLY A 634 -31.42 1.59 2.50
C GLY A 634 -30.62 2.88 2.61
N GLU A 635 -31.20 4.01 2.99
CA GLU A 635 -30.44 5.22 3.28
C GLU A 635 -29.84 5.18 4.72
N VAL A 636 -28.55 5.47 4.82
CA VAL A 636 -27.80 5.55 6.09
C VAL A 636 -27.10 6.89 6.20
N ASN A 637 -27.22 7.54 7.36
CA ASN A 637 -26.53 8.81 7.61
C ASN A 637 -25.04 8.55 7.90
N LEU A 638 -24.19 8.97 6.95
CA LEU A 638 -22.75 8.75 6.95
C LEU A 638 -22.07 9.47 8.11
N GLU A 639 -22.31 10.77 8.29
CA GLU A 639 -21.60 11.53 9.34
C GLU A 639 -22.01 11.05 10.73
N LYS A 640 -23.30 10.84 11.01
CA LYS A 640 -23.77 10.28 12.29
C LYS A 640 -23.14 8.93 12.61
N PHE A 641 -22.98 8.06 11.60
CA PHE A 641 -22.29 6.78 11.78
C PHE A 641 -20.81 6.96 12.13
N TRP A 642 -20.08 7.81 11.41
CA TRP A 642 -18.63 8.00 11.62
C TRP A 642 -18.28 8.93 12.80
N GLU A 643 -19.18 9.80 13.23
CA GLU A 643 -19.16 10.50 14.52
C GLU A 643 -19.34 9.47 15.64
N THR A 644 -20.34 8.58 15.54
CA THR A 644 -20.56 7.53 16.55
C THR A 644 -19.40 6.51 16.59
N MET A 645 -18.76 6.19 15.46
CA MET A 645 -17.48 5.46 15.43
C MET A 645 -16.39 6.14 16.27
N SER A 646 -16.34 7.48 16.24
CA SER A 646 -15.36 8.27 16.99
C SER A 646 -15.71 8.28 18.48
N CYS A 647 -16.99 8.41 18.82
CA CYS A 647 -17.51 8.22 20.19
C CYS A 647 -17.26 6.80 20.74
N ASP A 648 -17.29 5.74 19.92
CA ASP A 648 -16.89 4.38 20.34
C ASP A 648 -15.41 4.38 20.76
N MET A 649 -14.51 4.91 19.92
CA MET A 649 -13.07 4.98 20.24
C MET A 649 -12.78 5.82 21.49
N ILE A 650 -13.52 6.92 21.70
CA ILE A 650 -13.36 7.79 22.88
C ILE A 650 -13.94 7.12 24.13
N GLY A 651 -15.14 6.52 24.04
CA GLY A 651 -15.80 5.82 25.14
C GLY A 651 -14.98 4.68 25.76
N ARG A 652 -14.08 4.06 24.99
CA ARG A 652 -13.10 3.05 25.47
C ARG A 652 -12.07 3.60 26.45
N GLY A 653 -11.90 4.91 26.55
CA GLY A 653 -11.13 5.55 27.62
C GLY A 653 -11.78 5.41 29.00
N PHE A 654 -13.05 5.00 29.08
CA PHE A 654 -13.84 5.06 30.32
C PHE A 654 -14.45 3.71 30.75
N VAL A 655 -14.41 2.68 29.90
CA VAL A 655 -14.91 1.34 30.24
C VAL A 655 -13.77 0.37 30.58
N SER A 656 -13.74 -0.06 31.84
CA SER A 656 -12.95 -1.22 32.27
C SER A 656 -13.56 -2.52 31.74
N SER A 657 -12.74 -3.56 31.59
CA SER A 657 -13.14 -4.89 31.10
C SER A 657 -14.44 -5.41 31.75
N GLY A 658 -15.52 -5.48 30.97
CA GLY A 658 -16.84 -5.95 31.41
C GLY A 658 -17.93 -4.88 31.49
N ARG A 659 -17.60 -3.58 31.53
CA ARG A 659 -18.61 -2.50 31.45
C ARG A 659 -19.03 -2.22 30.01
N HIS A 660 -20.31 -1.89 29.82
CA HIS A 660 -20.89 -1.56 28.51
C HIS A 660 -20.50 -0.13 28.07
N ASN A 661 -20.00 0.03 26.83
CA ASN A 661 -19.78 1.36 26.25
C ASN A 661 -21.08 1.85 25.59
N PRO A 662 -21.73 2.94 26.07
CA PRO A 662 -22.98 3.46 25.52
C PRO A 662 -22.85 4.07 24.11
N CYS A 663 -21.62 4.16 23.59
CA CYS A 663 -21.32 4.55 22.22
C CYS A 663 -20.78 3.39 21.36
N ALA A 664 -20.79 2.14 21.85
CA ALA A 664 -20.37 0.98 21.06
C ALA A 664 -21.23 0.80 19.81
N VAL A 665 -20.60 0.55 18.66
CA VAL A 665 -21.30 0.32 17.39
C VAL A 665 -21.11 -1.12 16.95
N SER A 666 -22.22 -1.86 16.88
CA SER A 666 -22.31 -3.18 16.27
C SER A 666 -22.67 -3.10 14.77
N PRO A 667 -22.34 -4.13 13.96
CA PRO A 667 -22.78 -4.20 12.57
C PRO A 667 -24.30 -4.42 12.47
N THR A 668 -25.02 -3.49 11.83
CA THR A 668 -26.45 -3.61 11.47
C THR A 668 -26.68 -3.04 10.06
N TYR A 669 -27.77 -3.42 9.37
CA TYR A 669 -28.03 -2.85 8.03
C TYR A 669 -28.44 -1.37 8.06
N HIS A 670 -29.16 -0.95 9.10
CA HIS A 670 -29.68 0.43 9.24
C HIS A 670 -28.66 1.41 9.86
N PHE A 671 -27.55 0.93 10.43
CA PHE A 671 -26.52 1.79 11.04
C PHE A 671 -25.11 1.32 10.69
N TRP A 672 -24.85 1.20 9.38
CA TRP A 672 -23.53 0.86 8.84
C TRP A 672 -23.30 1.61 7.53
N ALA A 673 -22.40 2.60 7.53
CA ALA A 673 -22.18 3.48 6.39
C ALA A 673 -20.80 3.29 5.74
N PRO A 674 -20.69 3.42 4.40
CA PRO A 674 -19.40 3.60 3.74
C PRO A 674 -18.74 4.92 4.15
N TRP A 675 -17.47 5.12 3.77
CA TRP A 675 -16.91 6.47 3.67
C TRP A 675 -16.92 6.92 2.20
N ILE A 676 -17.39 8.14 1.95
CA ILE A 676 -17.30 8.84 0.66
C ILE A 676 -16.85 10.28 0.98
N GLY A 677 -15.86 10.79 0.25
CA GLY A 677 -15.34 12.16 0.45
C GLY A 677 -16.43 13.23 0.41
N LYS A 678 -16.38 14.20 1.33
CA LYS A 678 -17.45 15.19 1.57
C LYS A 678 -17.80 16.03 0.33
N ALA A 679 -16.82 16.38 -0.50
CA ALA A 679 -17.06 17.06 -1.77
C ALA A 679 -17.57 16.13 -2.89
N THR A 680 -17.35 14.82 -2.77
CA THR A 680 -17.69 13.79 -3.77
C THR A 680 -19.13 13.28 -3.63
N ARG A 681 -19.61 13.13 -2.39
CA ARG A 681 -20.96 12.61 -2.08
C ARG A 681 -22.06 13.60 -2.43
N ARG A 682 -23.26 13.10 -2.75
CA ARG A 682 -24.46 13.91 -3.04
C ARG A 682 -24.98 14.59 -1.78
N SER A 683 -25.03 13.86 -0.67
CA SER A 683 -25.50 14.32 0.64
C SER A 683 -24.85 13.49 1.74
N ASP A 684 -25.18 13.79 3.00
CA ASP A 684 -24.72 13.03 4.17
C ASP A 684 -25.58 11.77 4.40
N SER A 685 -26.73 11.68 3.74
CA SER A 685 -27.44 10.41 3.51
C SER A 685 -26.84 9.71 2.29
N VAL A 686 -26.51 8.42 2.45
CA VAL A 686 -25.89 7.56 1.42
C VAL A 686 -26.52 6.17 1.44
N LEU A 687 -26.44 5.45 0.32
CA LEU A 687 -27.06 4.14 0.18
C LEU A 687 -26.22 2.99 0.80
N ASN A 688 -26.89 2.08 1.49
CA ASN A 688 -26.39 0.77 1.86
C ASN A 688 -27.48 -0.31 1.77
N THR A 689 -27.73 -0.85 0.57
CA THR A 689 -28.80 -1.82 0.31
C THR A 689 -28.40 -3.28 0.53
N GLU A 690 -27.43 -3.57 1.40
CA GLU A 690 -26.95 -4.95 1.62
C GLU A 690 -28.00 -5.90 2.19
N PHE A 691 -29.07 -5.39 2.81
CA PHE A 691 -30.17 -6.22 3.33
C PHE A 691 -31.01 -6.87 2.22
N GLU A 692 -31.16 -6.22 1.06
CA GLU A 692 -31.92 -6.77 -0.07
C GLU A 692 -31.29 -8.06 -0.59
N LYS A 693 -29.96 -8.25 -0.41
CA LYS A 693 -29.24 -9.49 -0.74
C LYS A 693 -29.79 -10.72 0.00
N ILE A 694 -30.47 -10.53 1.14
CA ILE A 694 -31.11 -11.60 1.94
C ILE A 694 -32.48 -11.96 1.35
N HIS A 695 -33.18 -10.99 0.77
CA HIS A 695 -34.61 -11.10 0.40
C HIS A 695 -34.82 -11.54 -1.05
N VAL A 696 -33.76 -11.91 -1.78
CA VAL A 696 -33.87 -12.44 -3.15
C VAL A 696 -34.50 -13.83 -3.14
N SER A 697 -35.83 -13.88 -3.14
CA SER A 697 -36.60 -15.06 -3.52
C SER A 697 -36.11 -15.54 -4.89
N LYS A 698 -35.72 -16.82 -4.96
CA LYS A 698 -34.92 -17.39 -6.06
C LYS A 698 -35.68 -17.47 -7.39
N SER A 699 -35.73 -16.35 -8.12
CA SER A 699 -36.10 -16.35 -9.54
C SER A 699 -35.06 -17.17 -10.33
N VAL A 700 -35.51 -18.07 -11.19
CA VAL A 700 -34.66 -19.13 -11.73
C VAL A 700 -33.60 -18.61 -12.71
N SER A 701 -33.83 -17.44 -13.32
CA SER A 701 -33.01 -16.89 -14.40
C SER A 701 -31.65 -16.32 -13.95
N GLU A 702 -31.56 -15.65 -12.80
CA GLU A 702 -30.33 -14.95 -12.37
C GLU A 702 -29.29 -15.84 -11.68
N ILE A 703 -29.70 -17.03 -11.23
CA ILE A 703 -28.87 -17.94 -10.40
C ILE A 703 -27.77 -18.63 -11.22
N SER A 704 -27.84 -18.56 -12.56
CA SER A 704 -27.00 -19.29 -13.50
C SER A 704 -25.53 -18.85 -13.57
N GLU A 705 -25.16 -17.69 -13.01
CA GLU A 705 -23.78 -17.15 -13.10
C GLU A 705 -23.02 -17.05 -11.76
N ILE A 706 -23.66 -17.24 -10.60
CA ILE A 706 -23.00 -17.19 -9.28
C ILE A 706 -23.09 -18.54 -8.56
N THR A 707 -22.22 -19.47 -8.95
CA THR A 707 -22.03 -20.76 -8.25
C THR A 707 -20.62 -20.89 -7.69
N VAL A 708 -20.49 -20.86 -6.37
CA VAL A 708 -19.30 -21.37 -5.67
C VAL A 708 -19.39 -22.90 -5.73
N THR A 709 -18.39 -23.56 -6.33
CA THR A 709 -18.45 -25.02 -6.47
C THR A 709 -18.46 -25.71 -5.10
N GLU A 710 -19.07 -26.89 -5.04
CA GLU A 710 -19.20 -27.67 -3.80
C GLU A 710 -17.83 -27.93 -3.16
N GLU A 711 -16.78 -28.22 -3.97
CA GLU A 711 -15.44 -28.47 -3.43
C GLU A 711 -14.84 -27.21 -2.79
N ARG A 712 -15.15 -26.03 -3.31
CA ARG A 712 -14.65 -24.75 -2.80
C ARG A 712 -15.35 -24.33 -1.51
N LEU A 713 -16.66 -24.57 -1.38
CA LEU A 713 -17.38 -24.36 -0.13
C LEU A 713 -16.90 -25.37 0.94
N ARG A 714 -16.72 -26.64 0.55
CA ARG A 714 -16.12 -27.69 1.37
C ARG A 714 -14.70 -27.35 1.83
N GLU A 715 -13.89 -26.75 0.96
CA GLU A 715 -12.54 -26.28 1.30
C GLU A 715 -12.53 -25.20 2.39
N GLU A 716 -13.51 -24.29 2.43
CA GLU A 716 -13.61 -23.29 3.52
C GLU A 716 -14.22 -23.91 4.79
N LEU A 717 -15.17 -24.86 4.66
CA LEU A 717 -15.68 -25.67 5.79
C LEU A 717 -14.55 -26.40 6.54
N TYR A 718 -13.62 -27.01 5.82
CA TYR A 718 -12.44 -27.68 6.42
C TYR A 718 -11.54 -26.73 7.26
N LYS A 719 -11.64 -25.41 7.09
CA LYS A 719 -10.83 -24.41 7.80
C LYS A 719 -11.49 -23.87 9.08
N GLN A 720 -12.80 -24.07 9.28
CA GLN A 720 -13.55 -23.49 10.40
C GLN A 720 -13.17 -24.11 11.77
N LYS A 721 -13.37 -23.39 12.88
CA LYS A 721 -13.13 -23.92 14.25
C LYS A 721 -14.15 -25.01 14.61
N VAL A 722 -13.76 -25.99 15.43
CA VAL A 722 -14.65 -27.13 15.77
C VAL A 722 -15.94 -26.71 16.49
N VAL A 723 -15.91 -25.61 17.27
CA VAL A 723 -17.10 -25.03 17.92
C VAL A 723 -18.10 -24.52 16.87
N VAL A 724 -17.62 -23.83 15.82
CA VAL A 724 -18.43 -23.36 14.70
C VAL A 724 -19.05 -24.55 13.96
N ILE A 725 -18.24 -25.58 13.67
CA ILE A 725 -18.71 -26.82 13.03
C ILE A 725 -19.82 -27.51 13.86
N ARG A 726 -19.68 -27.60 15.20
CA ARG A 726 -20.76 -28.14 16.06
C ARG A 726 -22.04 -27.26 16.05
N LYS A 727 -21.91 -25.92 15.97
CA LYS A 727 -23.06 -25.00 15.81
C LYS A 727 -23.79 -25.29 14.48
N LEU A 728 -23.07 -25.37 13.36
CA LEU A 728 -23.65 -25.71 12.05
C LEU A 728 -24.35 -27.08 12.07
N CYS A 729 -23.77 -28.12 12.68
CA CYS A 729 -24.42 -29.43 12.75
C CYS A 729 -25.83 -29.32 13.39
N LYS A 730 -25.96 -28.65 14.54
CA LYS A 730 -27.26 -28.43 15.18
C LYS A 730 -28.24 -27.66 14.29
N GLU A 731 -27.77 -26.59 13.65
CA GLU A 731 -28.59 -25.73 12.76
C GLU A 731 -29.01 -26.43 11.46
N CYS A 732 -28.28 -27.48 11.05
CA CYS A 732 -28.62 -28.38 9.94
C CYS A 732 -29.42 -29.63 10.38
N GLY A 733 -29.77 -29.76 11.67
CA GLY A 733 -30.50 -30.93 12.19
C GLY A 733 -29.66 -32.21 12.34
N LEU A 734 -28.33 -32.09 12.33
CA LEU A 734 -27.38 -33.21 12.35
C LEU A 734 -26.79 -33.41 13.76
N ASP A 735 -26.44 -34.65 14.11
CA ASP A 735 -25.70 -34.92 15.35
C ASP A 735 -24.42 -34.07 15.41
N SER A 736 -24.27 -33.38 16.54
CA SER A 736 -23.17 -32.46 16.83
C SER A 736 -22.09 -33.08 17.73
N ASN A 737 -22.19 -34.36 18.07
CA ASN A 737 -21.21 -35.14 18.82
C ASN A 737 -20.15 -35.80 17.89
N GLY A 738 -19.13 -36.42 18.48
CA GLY A 738 -18.02 -37.04 17.75
C GLY A 738 -16.83 -36.11 17.47
N SER A 739 -15.90 -36.57 16.64
CA SER A 739 -14.66 -35.86 16.31
C SER A 739 -14.86 -34.78 15.25
N ARG A 740 -13.85 -33.91 15.09
CA ARG A 740 -13.85 -32.88 14.03
C ARG A 740 -14.08 -33.49 12.63
N SER A 741 -13.49 -34.65 12.36
CA SER A 741 -13.58 -35.31 11.05
C SER A 741 -14.99 -35.81 10.75
N ASP A 742 -15.67 -36.36 11.76
CA ASP A 742 -16.99 -36.98 11.60
C ASP A 742 -18.05 -35.90 11.31
N LEU A 743 -17.99 -34.78 12.06
CA LEU A 743 -18.84 -33.61 11.84
C LEU A 743 -18.66 -33.01 10.44
N LEU A 744 -17.41 -32.89 9.98
CA LEU A 744 -17.08 -32.39 8.65
C LEU A 744 -17.56 -33.32 7.55
N LEU A 745 -17.47 -34.65 7.76
CA LEU A 745 -17.97 -35.65 6.82
C LEU A 745 -19.50 -35.64 6.74
N ARG A 746 -20.20 -35.53 7.88
CA ARG A 746 -21.67 -35.39 7.93
C ARG A 746 -22.13 -34.15 7.17
N LEU A 747 -21.62 -32.97 7.52
CA LEU A 747 -21.95 -31.72 6.82
C LEU A 747 -21.63 -31.83 5.31
N SER A 748 -20.46 -32.35 4.94
CA SER A 748 -20.07 -32.51 3.54
C SER A 748 -20.90 -33.53 2.76
N ASN A 749 -21.53 -34.50 3.41
CA ASN A 749 -22.45 -35.44 2.76
C ASN A 749 -23.83 -34.79 2.55
N GLU A 750 -24.31 -34.02 3.52
CA GLU A 750 -25.60 -33.34 3.50
C GLU A 750 -25.63 -32.08 2.62
N MET A 751 -24.46 -31.52 2.26
CA MET A 751 -24.28 -30.48 1.24
C MET A 751 -24.88 -30.85 -0.14
N LYS A 752 -25.25 -32.11 -0.37
CA LYS A 752 -26.01 -32.53 -1.57
C LYS A 752 -27.44 -31.99 -1.59
N SER A 753 -28.03 -31.71 -0.42
CA SER A 753 -29.34 -31.08 -0.31
C SER A 753 -29.23 -29.56 -0.43
N ARG A 754 -30.09 -28.93 -1.23
CA ARG A 754 -30.00 -27.47 -1.48
C ARG A 754 -30.18 -26.64 -0.20
N GLN A 755 -31.05 -27.07 0.71
CA GLN A 755 -31.26 -26.39 1.99
C GLN A 755 -30.00 -26.42 2.89
N THR A 756 -29.33 -27.57 3.00
CA THR A 756 -28.12 -27.68 3.82
C THR A 756 -26.92 -27.06 3.11
N TYR A 757 -26.82 -27.13 1.77
CA TYR A 757 -25.87 -26.33 0.99
C TYR A 757 -26.01 -24.84 1.30
N ASP A 758 -27.24 -24.30 1.21
CA ASP A 758 -27.51 -22.87 1.41
C ASP A 758 -27.16 -22.46 2.85
N LYS A 759 -27.63 -23.20 3.87
CA LYS A 759 -27.25 -22.98 5.28
C LYS A 759 -25.73 -23.00 5.50
N ILE A 760 -25.02 -23.95 4.88
CA ILE A 760 -23.55 -24.08 4.99
C ILE A 760 -22.85 -22.94 4.25
N PHE A 761 -23.37 -22.50 3.11
CA PHE A 761 -22.89 -21.33 2.36
C PHE A 761 -23.03 -20.06 3.21
N ASP A 762 -24.21 -19.79 3.77
CA ASP A 762 -24.48 -18.61 4.59
C ASP A 762 -23.62 -18.57 5.87
N LYS A 763 -23.35 -19.74 6.48
CA LYS A 763 -22.55 -19.84 7.71
C LYS A 763 -21.04 -19.74 7.52
N ILE A 764 -20.53 -20.01 6.31
CA ILE A 764 -19.09 -20.17 6.03
C ILE A 764 -18.58 -19.09 5.07
N TRP A 765 -19.43 -18.68 4.14
CA TRP A 765 -19.20 -17.59 3.21
C TRP A 765 -19.84 -16.26 3.66
N GLY A 766 -20.82 -16.31 4.56
CA GLY A 766 -21.29 -15.16 5.34
C GLY A 766 -20.32 -14.74 6.45
N ALA A 767 -19.04 -14.63 6.11
CA ALA A 767 -18.07 -13.83 6.82
C ALA A 767 -17.74 -12.62 5.94
N SER A 768 -17.88 -11.42 6.52
CA SER A 768 -17.75 -10.09 5.90
C SER A 768 -17.05 -10.05 4.53
N GLY A 769 -17.78 -9.63 3.49
CA GLY A 769 -17.47 -9.92 2.08
C GLY A 769 -16.22 -9.26 1.48
N GLY A 770 -15.39 -8.61 2.29
CA GLY A 770 -14.25 -7.80 1.86
C GLY A 770 -14.55 -6.30 1.92
N TRP A 771 -13.55 -5.49 1.59
CA TRP A 771 -13.70 -4.04 1.49
C TRP A 771 -13.48 -3.56 0.07
N ALA A 772 -14.44 -2.79 -0.44
CA ALA A 772 -14.51 -2.25 -1.78
C ALA A 772 -13.92 -0.84 -1.81
N VAL A 773 -13.30 -0.46 -2.94
CA VAL A 773 -12.81 0.91 -3.16
C VAL A 773 -13.25 1.46 -4.51
N ILE A 774 -13.52 2.77 -4.54
CA ILE A 774 -13.55 3.55 -5.78
C ILE A 774 -12.35 4.49 -5.77
N MET A 775 -11.51 4.45 -6.81
CA MET A 775 -10.29 5.25 -6.90
C MET A 775 -9.99 5.75 -8.31
N CYS A 776 -9.43 6.96 -8.44
CA CYS A 776 -9.04 7.49 -9.75
C CYS A 776 -7.72 6.85 -10.26
N PRO A 777 -7.34 7.03 -11.55
CA PRO A 777 -6.06 6.54 -12.09
C PRO A 777 -4.79 7.02 -11.36
N CYS A 778 -4.81 8.18 -10.68
CA CYS A 778 -3.71 8.59 -9.79
C CYS A 778 -3.59 7.71 -8.52
N GLY A 779 -4.59 6.86 -8.27
CA GLY A 779 -4.70 5.91 -7.18
C GLY A 779 -4.94 6.57 -5.82
N ILE A 780 -5.70 7.66 -5.80
CA ILE A 780 -6.35 8.24 -4.62
C ILE A 780 -7.72 7.58 -4.49
N VAL A 781 -8.09 7.16 -3.27
CA VAL A 781 -9.38 6.54 -2.95
C VAL A 781 -10.41 7.63 -2.62
N TYR A 782 -11.62 7.51 -3.18
CA TYR A 782 -12.74 8.42 -2.98
C TYR A 782 -13.84 7.79 -2.13
N SER A 783 -14.07 6.48 -2.31
CA SER A 783 -15.03 5.69 -1.53
C SER A 783 -14.38 4.45 -0.91
N ILE A 784 -14.84 4.06 0.29
CA ILE A 784 -14.61 2.74 0.90
C ILE A 784 -15.96 2.21 1.39
N LYS A 785 -16.30 0.96 1.05
CA LYS A 785 -17.36 0.19 1.73
C LYS A 785 -16.72 -1.06 2.35
N CYS A 786 -17.05 -1.39 3.59
CA CYS A 786 -16.70 -2.66 4.23
C CYS A 786 -17.96 -3.51 4.28
N ASN A 787 -18.05 -4.50 3.40
CA ASN A 787 -19.32 -5.16 3.12
C ASN A 787 -19.68 -6.15 4.24
N LEU A 788 -20.93 -6.11 4.70
CA LEU A 788 -21.46 -7.05 5.69
C LEU A 788 -21.72 -8.41 5.05
N GLN A 789 -22.27 -8.40 3.84
CA GLN A 789 -22.55 -9.58 3.02
C GLN A 789 -21.45 -9.79 1.97
N ALA A 790 -21.54 -10.89 1.22
CA ALA A 790 -20.74 -11.07 0.01
C ALA A 790 -20.93 -9.89 -0.97
N GLU A 791 -19.86 -9.50 -1.67
CA GLU A 791 -19.91 -8.41 -2.66
C GLU A 791 -20.70 -8.77 -3.90
N SER A 792 -21.45 -7.80 -4.40
CA SER A 792 -22.06 -7.81 -5.72
C SER A 792 -22.06 -6.39 -6.33
N PRO A 793 -22.41 -6.21 -7.62
CA PRO A 793 -22.50 -4.89 -8.24
C PRO A 793 -23.39 -3.89 -7.48
N ARG A 794 -24.34 -4.37 -6.66
CA ARG A 794 -25.14 -3.57 -5.74
C ARG A 794 -24.30 -2.66 -4.85
N ASP A 795 -23.16 -3.14 -4.35
CA ASP A 795 -22.30 -2.39 -3.44
C ASP A 795 -21.60 -1.22 -4.13
N PHE A 796 -21.21 -1.39 -5.39
CA PHE A 796 -20.66 -0.31 -6.20
C PHE A 796 -21.75 0.62 -6.73
N ALA A 797 -22.95 0.09 -7.01
CA ALA A 797 -24.12 0.89 -7.36
C ALA A 797 -24.57 1.79 -6.22
N ASP A 798 -24.63 1.30 -4.97
CA ASP A 798 -24.88 2.10 -3.76
C ASP A 798 -23.92 3.30 -3.68
N LEU A 799 -22.61 3.03 -3.81
CA LEU A 799 -21.57 4.06 -3.73
C LEU A 799 -21.69 5.10 -4.85
N LEU A 800 -21.94 4.66 -6.09
CA LEU A 800 -22.05 5.54 -7.26
C LEU A 800 -23.34 6.37 -7.25
N LEU A 801 -24.48 5.77 -6.88
CA LEU A 801 -25.74 6.49 -6.73
C LEU A 801 -25.73 7.45 -5.53
N SER A 802 -24.74 7.32 -4.64
CA SER A 802 -24.46 8.28 -3.54
C SER A 802 -23.46 9.38 -3.92
N TRP A 803 -22.88 9.36 -5.14
CA TRP A 803 -22.01 10.44 -5.62
C TRP A 803 -22.82 11.61 -6.20
N LYS A 804 -22.26 12.83 -6.10
CA LYS A 804 -22.87 14.05 -6.66
C LYS A 804 -22.87 14.05 -8.20
N HIS A 805 -21.85 13.49 -8.82
CA HIS A 805 -21.71 13.35 -10.27
C HIS A 805 -21.19 11.95 -10.62
N MET A 806 -21.82 11.29 -11.60
CA MET A 806 -21.41 9.99 -12.10
C MET A 806 -20.10 10.12 -12.91
N PRO A 807 -19.10 9.23 -12.76
CA PRO A 807 -17.90 9.24 -13.59
C PRO A 807 -18.22 8.90 -15.05
N ASN A 808 -17.57 9.56 -16.01
CA ASN A 808 -17.76 9.24 -17.44
C ASN A 808 -17.20 7.87 -17.85
N VAL A 809 -16.20 7.36 -17.12
CA VAL A 809 -15.62 6.03 -17.36
C VAL A 809 -15.41 5.30 -16.04
N ILE A 810 -16.15 4.20 -15.86
CA ILE A 810 -16.02 3.28 -14.73
C ILE A 810 -15.30 2.01 -15.21
N ILE A 811 -14.28 1.58 -14.48
CA ILE A 811 -13.48 0.39 -14.79
C ILE A 811 -13.66 -0.64 -13.66
N TYR A 812 -14.20 -1.82 -13.97
CA TYR A 812 -14.60 -2.83 -12.97
C TYR A 812 -14.60 -4.25 -13.55
N ASP A 813 -14.31 -5.25 -12.70
CA ASP A 813 -14.24 -6.68 -13.08
C ASP A 813 -15.54 -7.26 -13.66
N PHE A 814 -16.71 -6.72 -13.26
CA PHE A 814 -18.02 -7.21 -13.70
C PHE A 814 -18.85 -6.07 -14.33
N ALA A 815 -18.24 -5.38 -15.29
CA ALA A 815 -18.76 -4.19 -15.96
C ALA A 815 -20.20 -4.33 -16.49
N ARG A 816 -20.55 -5.45 -17.14
CA ARG A 816 -21.93 -5.73 -17.62
C ARG A 816 -22.95 -5.69 -16.47
N GLY A 817 -22.68 -6.43 -15.38
CA GLY A 817 -23.58 -6.49 -14.22
C GLY A 817 -23.75 -5.13 -13.53
N LEU A 818 -22.68 -4.35 -13.41
CA LEU A 818 -22.75 -3.00 -12.82
C LEU A 818 -23.56 -2.02 -13.69
N ALA A 819 -23.38 -2.04 -15.03
CA ALA A 819 -24.15 -1.20 -15.94
C ALA A 819 -25.66 -1.48 -15.85
N THR A 820 -26.05 -2.77 -15.91
CA THR A 820 -27.45 -3.19 -15.78
C THR A 820 -28.02 -2.82 -14.40
N HIS A 821 -27.30 -3.10 -13.31
CA HIS A 821 -27.78 -2.84 -11.95
C HIS A 821 -27.86 -1.33 -11.59
N LEU A 822 -27.08 -0.48 -12.26
CA LEU A 822 -27.21 0.99 -12.16
C LEU A 822 -28.45 1.50 -12.91
N ASN A 823 -28.67 1.05 -14.16
CA ASN A 823 -29.83 1.47 -14.95
C ASN A 823 -31.15 0.95 -14.38
N LEU A 824 -31.20 -0.28 -13.84
CA LEU A 824 -32.40 -0.81 -13.18
C LEU A 824 -32.80 -0.03 -11.92
N ARG A 825 -31.82 0.51 -11.16
CA ARG A 825 -32.08 1.32 -9.94
C ARG A 825 -32.34 2.80 -10.21
N ALA A 826 -32.29 3.22 -11.47
CA ALA A 826 -32.52 4.61 -11.89
C ALA A 826 -33.11 4.63 -13.31
N SER A 827 -34.15 3.82 -13.52
CA SER A 827 -34.77 3.55 -14.82
C SER A 827 -35.23 4.80 -15.57
N GLU A 828 -35.76 5.79 -14.85
CA GLU A 828 -36.16 7.10 -15.39
C GLU A 828 -35.01 7.90 -16.03
N LYS A 829 -33.77 7.70 -15.55
CA LYS A 829 -32.63 8.58 -15.85
C LYS A 829 -31.46 7.88 -16.56
N LEU A 830 -31.50 6.54 -16.64
CA LEU A 830 -30.52 5.68 -17.33
C LEU A 830 -29.06 6.18 -17.18
N PRO A 831 -28.54 6.25 -15.94
CA PRO A 831 -27.27 6.91 -15.63
C PRO A 831 -26.03 6.30 -16.33
N ILE A 832 -26.17 5.11 -16.92
CA ILE A 832 -25.16 4.45 -17.75
C ILE A 832 -25.65 4.38 -19.20
N SER A 833 -25.35 5.44 -19.95
CA SER A 833 -25.70 5.68 -21.34
C SER A 833 -24.54 6.39 -22.08
N PRO A 834 -24.42 6.31 -23.42
CA PRO A 834 -25.24 5.56 -24.36
C PRO A 834 -24.99 4.04 -24.32
N PHE A 835 -25.80 3.27 -25.06
CA PHE A 835 -25.61 1.84 -25.33
C PHE A 835 -25.37 0.93 -24.10
N GLU A 836 -25.99 1.19 -22.94
CA GLU A 836 -25.72 0.50 -21.66
C GLU A 836 -24.25 0.63 -21.21
N GLY A 837 -23.61 1.74 -21.52
CA GLY A 837 -22.21 2.02 -21.20
C GLY A 837 -21.19 1.23 -22.02
N ARG A 838 -21.58 0.71 -23.20
CA ARG A 838 -20.66 0.20 -24.22
C ARG A 838 -20.11 1.36 -25.06
N LEU A 839 -18.87 1.24 -25.54
CA LEU A 839 -18.20 2.31 -26.31
C LEU A 839 -18.75 2.48 -27.73
N ALA A 840 -19.53 1.51 -28.23
CA ALA A 840 -20.22 1.58 -29.50
C ALA A 840 -21.53 0.77 -29.42
N GLU A 841 -22.41 0.99 -30.39
CA GLU A 841 -23.65 0.24 -30.54
C GLU A 841 -23.37 -1.26 -30.76
N PRO A 842 -24.12 -2.19 -30.11
CA PRO A 842 -23.87 -3.64 -30.16
C PRO A 842 -24.29 -4.33 -31.46
N ILE A 843 -24.12 -3.67 -32.62
CA ILE A 843 -24.30 -4.27 -33.95
C ILE A 843 -23.14 -5.19 -34.32
N GLN A 844 -23.42 -6.19 -35.18
CA GLN A 844 -22.45 -7.22 -35.56
C GLN A 844 -21.15 -6.64 -36.16
N SER A 845 -21.24 -5.61 -37.01
CA SER A 845 -20.08 -4.95 -37.62
C SER A 845 -19.11 -4.36 -36.56
N ASN A 846 -19.64 -3.65 -35.56
CA ASN A 846 -18.83 -3.10 -34.46
C ASN A 846 -18.18 -4.22 -33.64
N ILE A 847 -18.92 -5.31 -33.37
CA ILE A 847 -18.43 -6.48 -32.64
C ILE A 847 -17.28 -7.15 -33.39
N GLU A 848 -17.37 -7.30 -34.72
CA GLU A 848 -16.31 -7.88 -35.56
C GLU A 848 -15.09 -6.97 -35.67
N LEU A 849 -15.29 -5.66 -35.90
CA LEU A 849 -14.22 -4.66 -35.92
C LEU A 849 -13.48 -4.60 -34.57
N ALA A 850 -14.18 -4.76 -33.45
CA ALA A 850 -13.59 -4.84 -32.12
C ALA A 850 -12.86 -6.17 -31.88
N LYS A 851 -13.43 -7.31 -32.30
CA LYS A 851 -12.79 -8.65 -32.21
C LYS A 851 -11.47 -8.71 -32.99
N CYS A 852 -11.41 -8.12 -34.17
CA CYS A 852 -10.16 -8.02 -34.96
C CYS A 852 -9.27 -6.82 -34.59
N GLY A 853 -9.61 -6.07 -33.53
CA GLY A 853 -8.80 -4.98 -32.98
C GLY A 853 -8.81 -3.66 -33.77
N LYS A 854 -9.51 -3.62 -34.91
CA LYS A 854 -9.59 -2.47 -35.83
C LYS A 854 -10.45 -1.33 -35.27
N LEU A 855 -11.49 -1.61 -34.48
CA LEU A 855 -12.33 -0.57 -33.89
C LEU A 855 -11.54 0.31 -32.91
N LYS A 856 -11.72 1.62 -33.01
CA LYS A 856 -11.25 2.62 -32.04
C LYS A 856 -12.36 3.65 -31.83
N VAL A 857 -12.61 4.00 -30.58
CA VAL A 857 -13.64 4.97 -30.18
C VAL A 857 -12.93 6.17 -29.54
N SER A 858 -13.09 7.34 -30.15
CA SER A 858 -12.41 8.56 -29.73
C SER A 858 -13.26 9.32 -28.72
N LEU A 859 -12.76 9.47 -27.49
CA LEU A 859 -13.39 10.27 -26.43
C LEU A 859 -12.54 11.54 -26.16
N PRO A 860 -12.58 12.56 -27.04
CA PRO A 860 -11.68 13.72 -26.96
C PRO A 860 -11.86 14.52 -25.67
N TRP A 861 -13.09 14.54 -25.12
CA TRP A 861 -13.44 15.26 -23.90
C TRP A 861 -12.73 14.74 -22.62
N LEU A 862 -12.06 13.59 -22.68
CA LEU A 862 -11.15 13.10 -21.63
C LEU A 862 -9.80 13.85 -21.57
N ASN A 863 -9.46 14.63 -22.60
CA ASN A 863 -8.23 15.42 -22.65
C ASN A 863 -8.48 16.93 -22.51
N THR A 864 -9.57 17.44 -23.06
CA THR A 864 -9.96 18.85 -23.01
C THR A 864 -11.48 18.92 -22.85
N LYS A 865 -11.98 19.63 -21.85
CA LYS A 865 -13.42 19.79 -21.59
C LYS A 865 -14.15 20.28 -22.84
N LYS A 866 -15.38 19.77 -23.11
CA LYS A 866 -16.23 20.27 -24.20
C LYS A 866 -16.44 21.79 -24.06
N THR A 867 -16.31 22.53 -25.16
CA THR A 867 -16.56 23.98 -25.22
C THR A 867 -17.99 24.30 -24.79
N GLU A 868 -18.94 23.52 -25.30
CA GLU A 868 -20.34 23.48 -24.88
C GLU A 868 -20.57 22.19 -24.09
N PRO A 869 -20.80 22.26 -22.76
CA PRO A 869 -21.14 21.10 -21.96
C PRO A 869 -22.52 20.54 -22.29
N ASP A 870 -22.68 19.23 -22.23
CA ASP A 870 -23.98 18.56 -22.30
C ASP A 870 -24.85 18.89 -21.09
N LEU A 871 -26.17 18.79 -21.27
CA LEU A 871 -27.13 18.88 -20.16
C LEU A 871 -26.82 17.78 -19.13
N ASN A 872 -26.66 18.16 -17.87
CA ASN A 872 -26.17 17.31 -16.77
C ASN A 872 -24.75 16.71 -16.96
N GLY A 873 -23.97 17.21 -17.93
CA GLY A 873 -22.62 16.74 -18.22
C GLY A 873 -21.65 16.86 -17.05
N HIS A 874 -20.79 15.85 -16.88
CA HIS A 874 -19.85 15.74 -15.76
C HIS A 874 -18.89 16.95 -15.69
N PRO A 875 -18.70 17.59 -14.53
CA PRO A 875 -18.18 18.97 -14.44
C PRO A 875 -16.78 19.20 -15.03
N VAL A 876 -15.91 18.19 -15.01
CA VAL A 876 -14.51 18.27 -15.50
C VAL A 876 -14.40 18.09 -17.02
N THR A 877 -15.34 17.37 -17.65
CA THR A 877 -15.30 16.93 -19.05
C THR A 877 -16.34 17.61 -19.92
N GLY A 878 -17.46 18.03 -19.31
CA GLY A 878 -18.63 18.55 -20.00
C GLY A 878 -19.44 17.46 -20.73
N SER A 879 -19.08 16.18 -20.63
CA SER A 879 -19.79 15.09 -21.30
C SER A 879 -20.81 14.42 -20.37
N SER A 880 -21.99 14.11 -20.90
CA SER A 880 -23.02 13.27 -20.27
C SER A 880 -22.88 11.77 -20.59
N ASP A 881 -21.82 11.36 -21.29
CA ASP A 881 -21.56 9.94 -21.61
C ASP A 881 -20.97 9.21 -20.39
N HIS A 882 -21.53 8.04 -20.05
CA HIS A 882 -21.14 7.22 -18.91
C HIS A 882 -20.92 5.75 -19.33
N TYR A 883 -19.66 5.38 -19.52
CA TYR A 883 -19.25 4.03 -19.94
C TYR A 883 -18.81 3.16 -18.76
N VAL A 884 -19.13 1.86 -18.82
CA VAL A 884 -18.67 0.86 -17.85
C VAL A 884 -17.87 -0.22 -18.60
N LEU A 885 -16.57 -0.25 -18.31
CA LEU A 885 -15.54 -0.99 -19.03
C LEU A 885 -14.92 -2.07 -18.14
N TYR A 886 -14.47 -3.17 -18.74
CA TYR A 886 -13.80 -4.25 -18.02
C TYR A 886 -12.37 -3.85 -17.62
N ASP A 887 -11.89 -4.32 -16.46
CA ASP A 887 -10.45 -4.36 -16.24
C ASP A 887 -9.77 -5.28 -17.27
N ARG A 888 -8.53 -4.91 -17.63
CA ARG A 888 -7.70 -5.57 -18.63
C ARG A 888 -7.36 -7.03 -18.31
N PHE A 889 -7.37 -7.46 -17.06
CA PHE A 889 -7.25 -8.89 -16.70
C PHE A 889 -8.57 -9.66 -16.87
N HIS A 890 -9.71 -8.97 -16.89
CA HIS A 890 -11.06 -9.55 -16.94
C HIS A 890 -11.71 -9.46 -18.35
N GLU A 891 -11.17 -8.64 -19.27
CA GLU A 891 -11.50 -8.56 -20.71
C GLU A 891 -11.50 -9.91 -21.48
N ALA A 892 -10.99 -11.00 -20.88
CA ALA A 892 -10.93 -12.34 -21.46
C ALA A 892 -11.94 -13.34 -20.87
N ASN A 893 -12.64 -12.99 -19.79
CA ASN A 893 -13.56 -13.88 -19.06
C ASN A 893 -15.04 -13.65 -19.43
N THR A 894 -15.31 -12.84 -20.46
CA THR A 894 -16.64 -12.40 -20.88
C THR A 894 -17.35 -13.45 -21.74
N LYS A 895 -18.57 -13.87 -21.34
CA LYS A 895 -19.38 -14.83 -22.12
C LYS A 895 -20.16 -14.19 -23.28
N ASP A 896 -20.61 -12.94 -23.13
CA ASP A 896 -21.33 -12.24 -24.21
C ASP A 896 -20.33 -11.72 -25.26
N SER A 897 -20.65 -11.96 -26.53
CA SER A 897 -19.89 -11.42 -27.65
C SER A 897 -19.90 -9.88 -27.73
N LYS A 898 -20.94 -9.23 -27.19
CA LYS A 898 -21.11 -7.77 -27.13
C LYS A 898 -20.15 -7.10 -26.14
N ASP A 899 -19.69 -7.82 -25.12
CA ASP A 899 -18.76 -7.29 -24.10
C ASP A 899 -17.37 -6.94 -24.68
N VAL A 900 -17.06 -7.34 -25.92
CA VAL A 900 -15.91 -6.83 -26.66
C VAL A 900 -15.92 -5.30 -26.81
N LEU A 901 -17.10 -4.67 -26.79
CA LEU A 901 -17.30 -3.22 -26.85
C LEU A 901 -17.12 -2.51 -25.50
N ARG A 902 -16.79 -3.25 -24.44
CA ARG A 902 -16.42 -2.74 -23.10
C ARG A 902 -14.91 -2.78 -22.83
N LYS A 903 -14.08 -3.02 -23.85
CA LYS A 903 -12.62 -3.15 -23.70
C LYS A 903 -11.92 -1.80 -23.66
N LEU A 904 -11.00 -1.62 -22.70
CA LEU A 904 -10.19 -0.41 -22.53
C LEU A 904 -9.31 -0.11 -23.74
N THR A 905 -8.91 -1.16 -24.47
CA THR A 905 -8.08 -1.10 -25.67
C THR A 905 -8.77 -0.48 -26.91
N LEU A 906 -10.06 -0.15 -26.80
CA LEU A 906 -10.80 0.59 -27.83
C LEU A 906 -10.63 2.11 -27.72
N VAL A 907 -10.29 2.68 -26.56
CA VAL A 907 -10.23 4.14 -26.34
C VAL A 907 -8.79 4.69 -26.38
N PRO A 908 -8.37 5.45 -27.42
CA PRO A 908 -7.02 5.98 -27.51
C PRO A 908 -6.63 6.92 -26.37
N GLN A 909 -7.59 7.69 -25.82
CA GLN A 909 -7.35 8.67 -24.76
C GLN A 909 -7.06 8.04 -23.39
N LEU A 910 -7.58 6.84 -23.11
CA LEU A 910 -7.29 6.10 -21.89
C LEU A 910 -5.92 5.37 -21.98
N ALA A 911 -5.49 5.04 -23.19
CA ALA A 911 -4.28 4.28 -23.43
C ALA A 911 -3.03 5.01 -22.90
N GLY A 912 -2.30 4.36 -22.00
CA GLY A 912 -1.11 4.94 -21.38
C GLY A 912 -1.39 5.87 -20.20
N LYS A 913 -2.46 6.67 -20.22
CA LYS A 913 -2.91 7.47 -19.07
C LYS A 913 -3.39 6.56 -17.92
N VAL A 914 -4.25 5.58 -18.22
CA VAL A 914 -4.80 4.65 -17.23
C VAL A 914 -3.84 3.49 -16.97
N ASN A 915 -3.53 3.28 -15.68
CA ASN A 915 -3.08 1.99 -15.16
C ASN A 915 -4.25 1.39 -14.37
N SER A 916 -5.01 0.48 -14.98
CA SER A 916 -6.14 -0.17 -14.30
C SER A 916 -5.68 -0.97 -13.08
N GLN A 917 -4.44 -1.47 -13.13
CA GLN A 917 -3.77 -2.24 -12.05
C GLN A 917 -3.51 -1.46 -10.74
N VAL A 918 -4.19 -0.35 -10.49
CA VAL A 918 -3.89 0.57 -9.38
C VAL A 918 -4.55 0.12 -8.06
N ALA A 919 -5.66 -0.61 -8.14
CA ALA A 919 -6.38 -1.12 -6.99
C ALA A 919 -5.69 -2.35 -6.40
N GLU A 920 -5.28 -3.32 -7.22
CA GLU A 920 -4.47 -4.46 -6.78
C GLU A 920 -3.09 -4.01 -6.29
N GLN A 921 -2.58 -2.84 -6.75
CA GLN A 921 -1.36 -2.21 -6.22
C GLN A 921 -1.57 -1.47 -4.89
N LEU A 922 -2.80 -1.06 -4.54
CA LEU A 922 -3.19 -0.62 -3.21
C LEU A 922 -3.33 -1.85 -2.31
N PHE A 923 -4.12 -2.82 -2.74
CA PHE A 923 -4.41 -4.08 -2.05
C PHE A 923 -3.14 -4.90 -1.76
N ALA A 924 -2.20 -5.04 -2.70
CA ALA A 924 -0.92 -5.71 -2.46
C ALA A 924 -0.03 -5.00 -1.40
N LYS A 925 -0.33 -3.75 -1.04
CA LYS A 925 0.28 -3.07 0.12
C LYS A 925 -0.59 -3.32 1.36
N MET A 926 -1.88 -3.02 1.30
CA MET A 926 -2.77 -3.08 2.47
C MET A 926 -3.00 -4.51 2.99
N LYS A 927 -2.83 -5.53 2.16
CA LYS A 927 -2.76 -6.96 2.54
C LYS A 927 -1.73 -7.27 3.63
N LYS A 928 -0.72 -6.42 3.81
CA LYS A 928 0.24 -6.53 4.92
C LYS A 928 -0.37 -6.17 6.28
N ASN A 929 -1.46 -5.42 6.32
CA ASN A 929 -2.11 -4.99 7.56
C ASN A 929 -3.07 -6.06 8.11
N ASN A 930 -3.48 -7.01 7.28
CA ASN A 930 -4.43 -8.07 7.62
C ASN A 930 -4.08 -8.87 8.90
N TYR A 931 -2.79 -8.99 9.27
CA TYR A 931 -2.42 -9.74 10.49
C TYR A 931 -2.83 -9.04 11.79
N PHE A 932 -3.15 -7.73 11.74
CA PHE A 932 -3.71 -6.99 12.88
C PHE A 932 -5.16 -6.56 12.62
N LEU A 933 -5.47 -6.05 11.42
CA LEU A 933 -6.83 -5.64 11.07
C LEU A 933 -7.86 -6.78 11.18
N ASN A 934 -7.53 -8.00 10.73
CA ASN A 934 -8.48 -9.13 10.80
C ASN A 934 -8.73 -9.63 12.23
N MET A 935 -7.85 -9.29 13.17
CA MET A 935 -7.95 -9.69 14.58
C MET A 935 -8.71 -8.67 15.43
N SER A 936 -9.12 -7.55 14.84
CA SER A 936 -9.79 -6.42 15.50
C SER A 936 -11.31 -6.56 15.47
N LEU A 937 -12.00 -5.96 16.45
CA LEU A 937 -13.46 -5.78 16.44
C LEU A 937 -13.92 -4.98 15.20
N PRO A 938 -15.20 -5.11 14.75
CA PRO A 938 -15.67 -4.49 13.53
C PRO A 938 -15.48 -2.97 13.45
N SER A 939 -15.86 -2.22 14.50
CA SER A 939 -15.68 -0.77 14.56
C SER A 939 -14.21 -0.37 14.59
N THR A 940 -13.38 -1.06 15.37
CA THR A 940 -11.91 -0.89 15.39
C THR A 940 -11.30 -1.05 14.00
N HIS A 941 -11.75 -2.07 13.25
CA HIS A 941 -11.29 -2.35 11.89
C HIS A 941 -11.68 -1.22 10.93
N LEU A 942 -12.94 -0.77 10.93
CA LEU A 942 -13.42 0.32 10.07
C LEU A 942 -12.68 1.62 10.33
N PHE A 943 -12.61 2.01 11.60
CA PHE A 943 -11.97 3.25 12.02
C PHE A 943 -10.48 3.26 11.67
N GLN A 944 -9.76 2.17 11.98
CA GLN A 944 -8.34 2.06 11.61
C GLN A 944 -8.12 1.97 10.10
N MET A 945 -9.01 1.32 9.33
CA MET A 945 -8.93 1.29 7.87
C MET A 945 -9.14 2.69 7.26
N ARG A 946 -10.14 3.45 7.73
CA ARG A 946 -10.38 4.84 7.30
C ARG A 946 -9.13 5.69 7.52
N ASN A 947 -8.53 5.63 8.71
CA ASN A 947 -7.35 6.43 9.04
C ASN A 947 -6.11 6.01 8.23
N ILE A 948 -5.94 4.71 7.98
CA ILE A 948 -4.85 4.21 7.12
C ILE A 948 -5.00 4.69 5.67
N ILE A 949 -6.21 4.70 5.10
CA ILE A 949 -6.45 5.15 3.73
C ILE A 949 -6.42 6.68 3.62
N HIS A 950 -6.94 7.41 4.61
CA HIS A 950 -6.83 8.87 4.72
C HIS A 950 -5.37 9.33 4.63
N HIS A 951 -4.50 8.83 5.51
CA HIS A 951 -3.09 9.19 5.49
C HIS A 951 -2.34 8.70 4.24
N TYR A 952 -2.77 7.58 3.64
CA TYR A 952 -2.23 7.14 2.34
C TYR A 952 -2.58 8.12 1.20
N ASN A 953 -3.82 8.62 1.17
CA ASN A 953 -4.29 9.63 0.22
C ASN A 953 -3.51 10.94 0.40
N GLU A 954 -3.43 11.47 1.63
CA GLU A 954 -2.71 12.71 1.93
C GLU A 954 -1.22 12.61 1.61
N LYS A 955 -0.57 11.50 1.97
CA LYS A 955 0.84 11.23 1.64
C LYS A 955 1.10 11.13 0.13
N LYS A 956 0.07 10.83 -0.68
CA LYS A 956 0.14 10.93 -2.15
C LYS A 956 -0.09 12.36 -2.66
N ASN A 957 -1.15 13.02 -2.21
CA ASN A 957 -1.51 14.39 -2.60
C ASN A 957 -0.36 15.34 -2.29
N ASN A 958 0.10 15.38 -1.03
CA ASN A 958 1.15 16.29 -0.59
C ASN A 958 2.49 16.01 -1.29
N LYS A 959 2.82 14.74 -1.56
CA LYS A 959 4.00 14.36 -2.38
C LYS A 959 3.89 14.82 -3.84
N LEU A 960 2.70 15.05 -4.39
CA LEU A 960 2.53 15.69 -5.68
C LEU A 960 2.58 17.22 -5.55
N LEU A 961 1.88 17.79 -4.57
CA LEU A 961 1.86 19.24 -4.33
C LEU A 961 3.26 19.83 -4.18
N GLU A 962 4.12 19.21 -3.37
CA GLU A 962 5.52 19.65 -3.19
C GLU A 962 6.39 19.52 -4.46
N ARG A 963 6.03 18.64 -5.40
CA ARG A 963 6.68 18.58 -6.72
C ARG A 963 6.16 19.65 -7.67
N LEU A 964 4.88 20.00 -7.58
CA LEU A 964 4.30 21.11 -8.36
C LEU A 964 4.90 22.45 -7.89
N LYS A 965 4.89 22.73 -6.57
CA LYS A 965 5.60 23.87 -5.97
C LYS A 965 7.06 23.95 -6.44
N LYS A 966 7.83 22.86 -6.35
CA LYS A 966 9.24 22.84 -6.81
C LYS A 966 9.41 22.95 -8.34
N THR A 967 8.40 22.63 -9.14
CA THR A 967 8.46 22.81 -10.61
C THR A 967 8.21 24.27 -10.99
N PHE A 968 7.20 24.89 -10.39
CA PHE A 968 6.62 26.15 -10.87
C PHE A 968 6.95 27.38 -10.02
N GLY A 969 7.49 27.20 -8.81
CA GLY A 969 7.93 28.30 -7.93
C GLY A 969 6.80 29.08 -7.25
N GLY A 970 5.63 29.20 -7.90
CA GLY A 970 4.47 29.93 -7.39
C GLY A 970 3.59 29.15 -6.40
N MET A 971 2.61 29.86 -5.84
CA MET A 971 1.58 29.29 -4.97
C MET A 971 0.69 28.32 -5.77
N MET A 972 0.47 27.12 -5.23
CA MET A 972 -0.47 26.13 -5.78
C MET A 972 -1.78 26.20 -4.99
N VAL A 973 -2.86 26.62 -5.65
CA VAL A 973 -4.23 26.65 -5.07
C VAL A 973 -5.08 25.52 -5.66
N LYS A 974 -6.34 25.40 -5.23
CA LYS A 974 -7.34 24.53 -5.88
C LYS A 974 -8.30 25.37 -6.70
N ASN A 975 -8.75 24.85 -7.85
CA ASN A 975 -9.92 25.41 -8.56
C ASN A 975 -11.24 24.92 -7.96
N VAL A 976 -12.36 25.40 -8.49
CA VAL A 976 -13.75 25.04 -8.12
C VAL A 976 -14.09 23.55 -8.27
N TYR A 977 -13.20 22.73 -8.84
CA TYR A 977 -13.34 21.28 -8.95
C TYR A 977 -12.34 20.52 -8.05
N GLY A 978 -11.64 21.21 -7.14
CA GLY A 978 -10.67 20.63 -6.21
C GLY A 978 -9.29 20.32 -6.80
N GLN A 979 -9.07 20.62 -8.09
CA GLN A 979 -7.83 20.33 -8.81
C GLN A 979 -6.78 21.40 -8.52
N ALA A 980 -5.51 21.00 -8.35
CA ALA A 980 -4.41 21.94 -8.17
C ALA A 980 -4.17 22.76 -9.44
N VAL A 981 -4.08 24.08 -9.30
CA VAL A 981 -3.82 25.09 -10.33
C VAL A 981 -2.87 26.16 -9.77
N PHE A 982 -2.33 27.02 -10.63
CA PHE A 982 -1.55 28.18 -10.16
C PHE A 982 -2.46 29.19 -9.46
N GLY A 983 -2.04 29.68 -8.29
CA GLY A 983 -2.68 30.80 -7.61
C GLY A 983 -2.41 32.08 -8.37
N ASN A 984 -3.43 32.58 -9.07
CA ASN A 984 -3.37 33.84 -9.78
C ASN A 984 -3.75 34.98 -8.80
N PRO A 985 -2.89 35.99 -8.56
CA PRO A 985 -3.17 37.02 -7.53
C PRO A 985 -4.46 37.81 -7.74
N CYS A 986 -4.95 37.87 -8.98
CA CYS A 986 -6.08 38.72 -9.38
C CYS A 986 -7.46 38.03 -9.36
N PHE A 987 -7.58 36.82 -8.80
CA PHE A 987 -8.86 36.08 -8.73
C PHE A 987 -9.11 35.48 -7.34
N TYR A 988 -9.07 36.34 -6.32
CA TYR A 988 -9.88 36.13 -5.13
C TYR A 988 -11.24 36.77 -5.39
N ASN A 989 -12.24 35.95 -5.72
CA ASN A 989 -13.63 36.37 -5.51
C ASN A 989 -13.84 36.42 -4.00
N GLU A 990 -14.33 37.54 -3.49
CA GLU A 990 -14.75 37.66 -2.09
C GLU A 990 -15.92 36.70 -1.85
N GLU A 991 -15.76 35.76 -0.91
CA GLU A 991 -16.91 35.04 -0.38
C GLU A 991 -17.75 36.05 0.42
N ALA A 992 -19.07 36.05 0.22
CA ALA A 992 -19.98 37.02 0.79
C ALA A 992 -20.20 36.81 2.31
N GLY A 993 -19.16 37.06 3.08
CA GLY A 993 -19.15 37.07 4.54
C GLY A 993 -19.85 38.32 5.09
N GLY A 994 -21.18 38.32 5.07
CA GLY A 994 -21.97 39.38 5.69
C GLY A 994 -21.60 39.56 7.16
N THR A 995 -21.09 40.74 7.49
CA THR A 995 -20.82 41.18 8.86
C THR A 995 -21.37 42.58 9.01
N ASP A 996 -22.39 42.74 9.87
CA ASP A 996 -22.97 44.04 10.15
C ASP A 996 -21.98 44.92 10.90
N VAL A 997 -21.50 45.98 10.24
CA VAL A 997 -20.76 47.07 10.88
C VAL A 997 -21.49 48.37 10.57
N VAL A 998 -22.26 48.84 11.56
CA VAL A 998 -22.85 50.18 11.55
C VAL A 998 -21.73 51.21 11.70
N MET A 999 -21.63 52.17 10.78
CA MET A 999 -20.99 53.46 11.02
C MET A 999 -21.56 54.54 10.10
N GLU A 1000 -21.28 55.79 10.45
CA GLU A 1000 -22.11 56.96 10.14
C GLU A 1000 -21.81 57.66 8.80
N ASP A 1001 -22.65 58.65 8.46
CA ASP A 1001 -22.53 59.51 7.28
C ASP A 1001 -21.16 60.20 7.15
N SER A 1002 -20.63 60.22 5.92
CA SER A 1002 -19.74 61.28 5.44
C SER A 1002 -19.66 61.29 3.90
N THR A 1003 -20.32 62.28 3.27
CA THR A 1003 -20.02 62.68 1.88
C THR A 1003 -18.71 63.49 1.86
N PRO A 1004 -17.92 63.48 0.77
CA PRO A 1004 -18.17 64.50 -0.26
C PRO A 1004 -17.78 64.19 -1.71
N ALA A 1005 -18.40 64.96 -2.61
CA ALA A 1005 -17.88 65.57 -3.84
C ALA A 1005 -17.12 64.72 -4.90
N ALA A 1006 -17.73 64.66 -6.08
CA ALA A 1006 -17.15 64.15 -7.32
C ALA A 1006 -16.07 65.06 -7.94
N SER A 1007 -15.31 64.49 -8.88
CA SER A 1007 -14.74 65.22 -10.02
C SER A 1007 -14.98 64.43 -11.31
N MET A 1008 -15.49 65.09 -12.35
CA MET A 1008 -15.59 64.54 -13.73
C MET A 1008 -14.22 64.68 -14.44
N VAL A 1009 -13.94 64.04 -15.59
CA VAL A 1009 -14.50 64.35 -16.93
C VAL A 1009 -14.40 63.14 -17.89
N THR A 1010 -15.38 63.12 -18.80
CA THR A 1010 -15.68 62.24 -19.95
C THR A 1010 -14.51 62.00 -20.94
N THR A 1011 -14.54 61.13 -21.97
CA THR A 1011 -15.58 60.41 -22.78
C THR A 1011 -15.06 59.01 -23.18
N GLY A 1012 -15.79 57.98 -23.62
CA GLY A 1012 -17.20 57.73 -24.02
C GLY A 1012 -17.23 56.42 -24.87
N GLY A 1013 -18.34 55.76 -25.22
CA GLY A 1013 -19.77 55.94 -24.95
C GLY A 1013 -20.60 54.81 -25.60
N MET A 1014 -21.92 54.75 -25.32
CA MET A 1014 -22.87 53.64 -25.67
C MET A 1014 -22.58 52.32 -24.93
N VAL A 1015 -23.56 51.50 -24.52
CA VAL A 1015 -24.95 51.31 -24.99
C VAL A 1015 -25.99 51.44 -23.85
N CYS A 1016 -27.21 51.82 -24.22
CA CYS A 1016 -28.47 51.84 -23.44
C CYS A 1016 -28.83 50.50 -22.76
N ASP A 1017 -29.75 50.35 -21.80
CA ASP A 1017 -30.38 51.14 -20.72
C ASP A 1017 -31.60 50.29 -20.24
N ILE A 1018 -31.83 50.14 -18.92
CA ILE A 1018 -33.17 50.14 -18.22
C ILE A 1018 -34.25 49.09 -18.64
N LYS A 1019 -35.06 48.38 -17.80
CA LYS A 1019 -35.46 48.30 -16.36
C LYS A 1019 -35.34 46.82 -15.89
N GLN A 1020 -35.15 46.41 -14.63
CA GLN A 1020 -35.63 46.83 -13.28
C GLN A 1020 -37.03 46.29 -12.88
N LEU A 1021 -37.20 45.98 -11.57
CA LEU A 1021 -38.37 45.37 -10.86
C LEU A 1021 -38.50 43.84 -10.99
N SER A 1022 -38.94 43.08 -9.97
CA SER A 1022 -39.02 43.31 -8.50
C SER A 1022 -39.24 41.97 -7.78
N ALA A 1023 -38.88 41.85 -6.49
CA ALA A 1023 -38.99 40.59 -5.73
C ALA A 1023 -40.26 40.51 -4.86
N SER A 1024 -40.86 39.31 -4.76
CA SER A 1024 -41.85 38.96 -3.73
C SER A 1024 -41.85 37.45 -3.44
N ARG A 1025 -41.83 37.06 -2.17
CA ARG A 1025 -42.09 35.69 -1.71
C ARG A 1025 -43.56 35.54 -1.33
N SER A 1026 -44.21 34.43 -1.71
CA SER A 1026 -45.47 33.97 -1.11
C SER A 1026 -45.57 32.44 -1.15
N CYS A 1027 -46.47 31.89 -0.35
CA CYS A 1027 -46.44 30.51 0.12
C CYS A 1027 -46.70 29.39 -0.91
N TRP A 1028 -46.21 28.21 -0.57
CA TRP A 1028 -46.94 26.94 -0.53
C TRP A 1028 -48.42 27.01 -0.93
N ASP A 1029 -48.82 26.25 -1.95
CA ASP A 1029 -49.58 25.01 -1.78
C ASP A 1029 -49.82 24.33 -3.14
N PHE A 1030 -49.77 23.00 -3.21
CA PHE A 1030 -50.70 22.17 -4.00
C PHE A 1030 -50.52 20.67 -3.69
N GLN A 1031 -51.63 19.95 -3.53
CA GLN A 1031 -51.66 18.49 -3.34
C GLN A 1031 -51.77 17.73 -4.69
N PRO A 1032 -51.48 16.42 -4.73
CA PRO A 1032 -51.40 15.67 -5.98
C PRO A 1032 -52.78 15.40 -6.60
N SER A 1033 -52.82 15.34 -7.93
CA SER A 1033 -53.90 14.69 -8.67
C SER A 1033 -53.56 13.22 -8.93
N ASP A 1034 -54.51 12.32 -8.68
CA ASP A 1034 -54.46 10.94 -9.19
C ASP A 1034 -54.34 10.91 -10.72
N TRP A 1035 -53.92 9.75 -11.26
CA TRP A 1035 -54.58 9.03 -12.38
C TRP A 1035 -53.77 7.78 -12.72
N GLN A 1036 -53.92 6.71 -11.94
CA GLN A 1036 -53.48 5.37 -12.36
C GLN A 1036 -54.58 4.69 -13.20
N SER A 1037 -54.34 4.50 -14.49
CA SER A 1037 -55.00 3.44 -15.26
C SER A 1037 -54.20 3.07 -16.51
N SER A 1038 -54.13 1.76 -16.79
CA SER A 1038 -53.66 1.14 -18.05
C SER A 1038 -52.37 1.68 -18.71
N MET A 1039 -51.21 1.13 -18.35
CA MET A 1039 -50.57 0.03 -19.11
C MET A 1039 -49.43 -0.64 -18.33
#